data_AF-C3ZG08-F1
#
_entry.id   AF-C3ZG08-F1
#
_cell.length_a   1.000
_cell.length_b   1.000
_cell.length_c   1.000
_cell.angle_alpha   90.00
_cell.angle_beta   90.00
_cell.angle_gamma   90.00
#
_symmetry.space_group_name_H-M   'P 1'
#
loop_
_entity.id
_entity.type
_entity.pdbx_description
1 polymer ?
#
loop_
_entity_poly.entity_id
_entity_poly.type
_entity_poly.pdbx_seq_one_letter_code
_entity_poly.pdbx_strand_id
1 'polypeptide(L)'
;MNLHCRPGEEISILRANYGRTSLNPPCGGTSTLTSCRAQGSLDIVMTECQGERDCSVYASNSVFGDPCVDHKKYLEVEYVCLKDGGWCAGSADGHSTYNRYGPSTDCAGDGKGGPWANNVYEITVSGPFAVQLDFVETFDIETASSCGFDFVQVLEGQTGDSPILGTFCGTTVPPTVRTAGSTMTVRFRTDGSVTRTGFKAKYSVLVICPTLPSPSQLVVSDHVCKTYGCTASFSCSTGYQLTSDSPNQTVCQADGMWSGQEPACQAEDGLFLGDCPSGFQEWNISCYKAFPISMSYDAAETFCSTRLGRFGRLATAKDMATNRFLINLKNAVQTNERFWLGLSDRTSEGSWRWSDGNNLGAYTYWAPGEPNDSVNEDCAEFWPSFHPHSNEWNDQQCSDNIYFICESTTTDATVCEHETMNLHCRPGEEISILRANYGRTSRNPPCGGTSTLTSCRTQGSLDIVMEACQGERDCSVYASNTVFGDPCVDHKKYLEVEYICLKALSRGFTVFAVQDGGWCAGSADGHSTYNRYGPSTDCAGDGKGGPWANDVYEITVSGPFAVQLDFVETFDIETASSCGFDFVQVLEGQTGDSPILGTFCGTTVPPTVRTAGDTMTVRFRTDGSVTWTGFKAKYSVIVICPTLPSPSQLVVSDHVCKTYGCTVSFSCSTGFELTSGSPNQTVCQADGTWSGQEPACQAIACPALPSPSQLVVSDHMCLTYGCTASFSCSTGFELTSGSPNQTVCQADGTWSGQEPVCQDHVCMTYGCTASFSCSTGFELTSDSPNQTVCQADGMWSGQEPVCQVIHCPELQRPEYGNILANETAWGSVIEFECEYGFSQGSTPRTCQGAGTWSGNDVICKGKKPAVAIRE
;
A
#
# COMPACT_ATOMS: atom_id res chain seq x y z
N MET A 1 -65.17 -12.05 2.12
CA MET A 1 -64.27 -12.14 0.96
C MET A 1 -64.41 -13.54 0.41
N ASN A 2 -64.60 -13.68 -0.91
CA ASN A 2 -64.84 -14.98 -1.53
C ASN A 2 -63.61 -15.31 -2.39
N LEU A 3 -63.02 -16.47 -2.13
CA LEU A 3 -61.88 -17.03 -2.84
C LEU A 3 -62.41 -18.11 -3.77
N HIS A 4 -61.91 -18.17 -5.01
CA HIS A 4 -62.42 -19.07 -6.02
C HIS A 4 -61.31 -19.52 -6.95
N CYS A 5 -61.21 -20.83 -7.16
CA CYS A 5 -60.31 -21.46 -8.13
C CYS A 5 -61.10 -22.17 -9.24
N ARG A 6 -60.44 -22.44 -10.38
CA ARG A 6 -61.13 -23.12 -11.49
C ARG A 6 -61.46 -24.57 -11.11
N PRO A 7 -62.41 -25.23 -11.82
CA PRO A 7 -62.67 -26.65 -11.61
C PRO A 7 -61.39 -27.49 -11.77
N GLY A 8 -61.08 -28.32 -10.75
CA GLY A 8 -59.85 -29.11 -10.70
C GLY A 8 -58.66 -28.39 -10.04
N GLU A 9 -58.85 -27.20 -9.47
CA GLU A 9 -57.85 -26.49 -8.68
C GLU A 9 -58.30 -26.34 -7.23
N GLU A 10 -57.35 -26.36 -6.30
CA GLU A 10 -57.53 -26.13 -4.86
C GLU A 10 -56.86 -24.81 -4.45
N ILE A 11 -57.47 -24.10 -3.50
CA ILE A 11 -56.93 -22.87 -2.93
C ILE A 11 -55.73 -23.20 -2.04
N SER A 12 -54.60 -22.53 -2.29
CA SER A 12 -53.48 -22.47 -1.35
C SER A 12 -53.27 -21.03 -0.89
N ILE A 13 -53.54 -20.79 0.40
CA ILE A 13 -53.42 -19.47 1.01
C ILE A 13 -51.94 -19.15 1.22
N LEU A 14 -51.51 -18.01 0.66
CA LEU A 14 -50.14 -17.52 0.80
C LEU A 14 -50.04 -16.54 1.97
N ARG A 15 -50.95 -15.56 2.03
CA ARG A 15 -50.97 -14.52 3.05
C ARG A 15 -52.39 -14.16 3.40
N ALA A 16 -52.63 -13.81 4.66
CA ALA A 16 -53.83 -13.13 5.08
C ALA A 16 -53.55 -12.15 6.20
N ASN A 17 -54.18 -10.98 6.14
CA ASN A 17 -54.10 -9.98 7.20
C ASN A 17 -55.44 -9.26 7.34
N TYR A 18 -56.02 -9.33 8.54
CA TYR A 18 -57.12 -8.47 8.94
C TYR A 18 -56.58 -7.25 9.69
N GLY A 19 -56.73 -6.05 9.13
CA GLY A 19 -56.15 -4.85 9.73
C GLY A 19 -56.20 -3.63 8.82
N ARG A 20 -55.27 -2.69 9.02
CA ARG A 20 -55.10 -1.51 8.17
C ARG A 20 -53.63 -1.30 7.84
N THR A 21 -53.26 -1.62 6.60
CA THR A 21 -51.88 -1.60 6.08
C THR A 21 -51.62 -0.49 5.07
N SER A 22 -52.66 0.24 4.62
CA SER A 22 -52.55 1.28 3.59
C SER A 22 -53.15 2.62 4.05
N LEU A 23 -52.50 3.73 3.65
CA LEU A 23 -53.01 5.09 3.82
C LEU A 23 -54.32 5.30 3.04
N ASN A 24 -54.48 4.58 1.92
CA ASN A 24 -55.66 4.58 1.06
C ASN A 24 -56.31 3.19 1.04
N PRO A 25 -57.05 2.82 2.11
CA PRO A 25 -57.62 1.47 2.21
C PRO A 25 -58.83 1.30 1.26
N PRO A 26 -59.05 0.10 0.71
CA PRO A 26 -60.15 -0.17 -0.22
C PRO A 26 -61.55 0.05 0.39
N CYS A 27 -61.69 0.02 1.72
CA CYS A 27 -62.94 0.26 2.43
C CYS A 27 -63.13 1.73 2.90
N GLY A 28 -62.23 2.63 2.49
CA GLY A 28 -62.20 4.06 2.85
C GLY A 28 -61.80 4.34 4.30
N GLY A 29 -61.50 5.61 4.62
CA GLY A 29 -61.14 6.08 5.97
C GLY A 29 -60.02 7.13 5.96
N THR A 30 -60.02 8.05 6.93
CA THR A 30 -59.10 9.22 6.99
C THR A 30 -57.92 9.03 7.97
N SER A 31 -57.74 7.84 8.53
CA SER A 31 -56.69 7.56 9.50
C SER A 31 -55.29 7.56 8.85
N THR A 32 -54.25 7.91 9.59
CA THR A 32 -52.84 7.76 9.17
C THR A 32 -52.23 6.43 9.61
N LEU A 33 -52.95 5.62 10.40
CA LEU A 33 -52.44 4.36 10.95
C LEU A 33 -52.33 3.26 9.90
N THR A 34 -51.11 2.84 9.54
CA THR A 34 -50.82 1.76 8.56
C THR A 34 -50.16 0.53 9.18
N SER A 35 -49.94 0.51 10.49
CA SER A 35 -49.27 -0.57 11.21
C SER A 35 -50.23 -1.57 11.88
N CYS A 36 -51.54 -1.47 11.62
CA CYS A 36 -52.56 -2.28 12.29
C CYS A 36 -52.71 -3.67 11.63
N ARG A 37 -52.48 -4.75 12.40
CA ARG A 37 -52.57 -6.15 11.94
C ARG A 37 -53.12 -7.06 13.05
N ALA A 38 -54.10 -7.91 12.75
CA ALA A 38 -54.58 -8.94 13.67
C ALA A 38 -53.68 -10.18 13.63
N GLN A 39 -53.15 -10.56 14.80
CA GLN A 39 -52.41 -11.81 14.98
C GLN A 39 -53.35 -13.01 14.71
N GLY A 40 -52.86 -14.05 14.02
CA GLY A 40 -53.63 -15.25 13.68
C GLY A 40 -54.54 -15.12 12.45
N SER A 41 -54.50 -14.00 11.72
CA SER A 41 -55.29 -13.83 10.49
C SER A 41 -55.04 -14.93 9.45
N LEU A 42 -53.79 -15.38 9.30
CA LEU A 42 -53.43 -16.43 8.35
C LEU A 42 -54.00 -17.78 8.78
N ASP A 43 -53.83 -18.16 10.04
CA ASP A 43 -54.29 -19.46 10.56
C ASP A 43 -55.80 -19.61 10.42
N ILE A 44 -56.55 -18.53 10.69
CA ILE A 44 -58.02 -18.50 10.54
C ILE A 44 -58.41 -18.70 9.07
N VAL A 45 -57.75 -18.01 8.14
CA VAL A 45 -58.06 -18.12 6.71
C VAL A 45 -57.59 -19.46 6.14
N MET A 46 -56.44 -19.99 6.57
CA MET A 46 -55.96 -21.31 6.20
C MET A 46 -56.91 -22.41 6.69
N THR A 47 -57.38 -22.33 7.93
CA THR A 47 -58.31 -23.31 8.51
C THR A 47 -59.63 -23.37 7.73
N GLU A 48 -60.12 -22.22 7.26
CA GLU A 48 -61.38 -22.14 6.51
C GLU A 48 -61.23 -22.42 5.02
N CYS A 49 -60.08 -22.13 4.40
CA CYS A 49 -59.97 -22.08 2.93
C CYS A 49 -58.88 -22.95 2.29
N GLN A 50 -57.93 -23.48 3.06
CA GLN A 50 -56.83 -24.27 2.48
C GLN A 50 -57.35 -25.60 1.91
N GLY A 51 -57.05 -25.88 0.65
CA GLY A 51 -57.46 -27.12 -0.03
C GLY A 51 -58.89 -27.08 -0.59
N GLU A 52 -59.65 -26.02 -0.33
CA GLU A 52 -61.01 -25.87 -0.86
C GLU A 52 -60.99 -25.28 -2.28
N ARG A 53 -62.02 -25.55 -3.09
CA ARG A 53 -62.18 -24.91 -4.42
C ARG A 53 -62.80 -23.51 -4.30
N ASP A 54 -63.79 -23.40 -3.42
CA ASP A 54 -64.57 -22.20 -3.14
C ASP A 54 -64.55 -21.97 -1.63
N CYS A 55 -64.08 -20.80 -1.20
CA CYS A 55 -64.10 -20.44 0.21
C CYS A 55 -64.66 -19.03 0.42
N SER A 56 -65.31 -18.79 1.56
CA SER A 56 -65.80 -17.46 1.93
C SER A 56 -65.47 -17.14 3.38
N VAL A 57 -64.71 -16.08 3.60
CA VAL A 57 -64.31 -15.64 4.95
C VAL A 57 -64.99 -14.31 5.30
N TYR A 58 -65.63 -14.26 6.46
CA TYR A 58 -66.29 -13.04 6.95
C TYR A 58 -65.32 -12.14 7.72
N ALA A 59 -65.04 -10.96 7.18
CA ALA A 59 -64.07 -10.02 7.71
C ALA A 59 -64.66 -9.16 8.85
N SER A 60 -64.64 -9.65 10.08
CA SER A 60 -65.17 -8.93 11.26
C SER A 60 -64.30 -9.04 12.50
N ASN A 61 -64.48 -8.09 13.42
CA ASN A 61 -63.86 -8.11 14.75
C ASN A 61 -64.21 -9.37 15.56
N SER A 62 -65.35 -10.00 15.30
CA SER A 62 -65.75 -11.23 16.01
C SER A 62 -64.99 -12.47 15.51
N VAL A 63 -64.46 -12.43 14.29
CA VAL A 63 -63.70 -13.54 13.68
C VAL A 63 -62.21 -13.34 13.94
N PHE A 64 -61.70 -12.12 13.76
CA PHE A 64 -60.25 -11.83 13.79
C PHE A 64 -59.78 -11.03 15.00
N GLY A 65 -60.69 -10.66 15.91
CA GLY A 65 -60.40 -9.68 16.97
C GLY A 65 -60.36 -8.24 16.45
N ASP A 66 -60.17 -7.28 17.36
CA ASP A 66 -60.03 -5.86 17.01
C ASP A 66 -58.58 -5.38 17.16
N PRO A 67 -57.76 -5.45 16.10
CA PRO A 67 -56.36 -5.02 16.15
C PRO A 67 -56.16 -3.50 16.20
N CYS A 68 -57.18 -2.70 15.90
CA CYS A 68 -57.12 -1.25 16.01
C CYS A 68 -58.53 -0.68 16.18
N VAL A 69 -58.82 -0.37 17.44
CA VAL A 69 -60.10 0.20 17.90
C VAL A 69 -60.34 1.54 17.18
N ASP A 70 -61.60 1.81 16.83
CA ASP A 70 -62.07 3.02 16.13
C ASP A 70 -61.50 3.27 14.71
N HIS A 71 -60.75 2.32 14.18
CA HIS A 71 -60.25 2.36 12.80
C HIS A 71 -60.93 1.31 11.93
N LYS A 72 -61.20 1.69 10.67
CA LYS A 72 -61.68 0.78 9.64
C LYS A 72 -60.59 -0.23 9.27
N LYS A 73 -60.95 -1.51 9.29
CA LYS A 73 -60.09 -2.65 8.98
C LYS A 73 -60.61 -3.37 7.75
N TYR A 74 -59.73 -4.05 7.05
CA TYR A 74 -60.05 -4.89 5.90
C TYR A 74 -59.28 -6.20 5.98
N LEU A 75 -59.87 -7.26 5.43
CA LEU A 75 -59.20 -8.53 5.22
C LEU A 75 -58.56 -8.51 3.84
N GLU A 76 -57.24 -8.67 3.81
CA GLU A 76 -56.45 -8.86 2.59
C GLU A 76 -55.98 -10.31 2.57
N VAL A 77 -56.21 -11.02 1.46
CA VAL A 77 -55.79 -12.42 1.28
C VAL A 77 -55.09 -12.57 -0.07
N GLU A 78 -53.89 -13.12 -0.04
CA GLU A 78 -53.13 -13.55 -1.22
C GLU A 78 -53.15 -15.08 -1.28
N TYR A 79 -53.48 -15.64 -2.44
CA TYR A 79 -53.63 -17.08 -2.63
C TYR A 79 -53.28 -17.46 -4.06
N VAL A 80 -52.92 -18.73 -4.25
CA VAL A 80 -52.75 -19.34 -5.56
C VAL A 80 -53.68 -20.53 -5.71
N CYS A 81 -54.08 -20.81 -6.94
CA CYS A 81 -54.89 -21.97 -7.27
C CYS A 81 -53.97 -23.09 -7.76
N LEU A 82 -53.87 -24.17 -7.00
CA LEU A 82 -53.04 -25.32 -7.32
C LEU A 82 -53.88 -26.37 -8.04
N LYS A 83 -53.54 -26.68 -9.29
CA LYS A 83 -54.22 -27.72 -10.06
C LYS A 83 -54.00 -29.10 -9.41
N ASP A 84 -55.09 -29.86 -9.27
CA ASP A 84 -55.19 -31.16 -8.61
C ASP A 84 -54.71 -31.20 -7.15
N GLY A 85 -54.46 -30.06 -6.50
CA GLY A 85 -53.93 -29.99 -5.12
C GLY A 85 -52.40 -30.07 -5.01
N GLY A 86 -51.65 -29.92 -6.11
CA GLY A 86 -50.19 -29.83 -6.08
C GLY A 86 -49.47 -31.18 -5.92
N TRP A 87 -49.89 -32.20 -6.66
CA TRP A 87 -49.34 -33.56 -6.57
C TRP A 87 -48.37 -33.87 -7.72
N CYS A 88 -47.24 -34.52 -7.41
CA CYS A 88 -46.40 -35.18 -8.41
C CYS A 88 -46.29 -36.69 -8.04
N ALA A 89 -46.38 -37.60 -9.02
CA ALA A 89 -46.38 -39.05 -8.79
C ALA A 89 -45.74 -39.80 -9.96
N GLY A 90 -44.89 -40.80 -9.65
CA GLY A 90 -44.20 -41.63 -10.65
C GLY A 90 -44.24 -43.11 -10.29
N SER A 91 -44.37 -43.98 -11.31
CA SER A 91 -44.32 -45.45 -11.20
C SER A 91 -43.39 -46.02 -12.26
N ALA A 92 -42.66 -47.10 -11.94
CA ALA A 92 -41.72 -47.77 -12.84
C ALA A 92 -42.42 -48.46 -14.04
N ASP A 93 -43.70 -48.80 -13.93
CA ASP A 93 -44.45 -49.47 -15.00
C ASP A 93 -45.21 -48.53 -15.95
N GLY A 94 -45.28 -47.22 -15.67
CA GLY A 94 -45.96 -46.19 -16.47
C GLY A 94 -47.47 -46.39 -16.72
N HIS A 95 -47.99 -47.60 -16.53
CA HIS A 95 -49.32 -48.04 -16.95
C HIS A 95 -50.31 -48.16 -15.78
N SER A 96 -49.85 -48.36 -14.53
CA SER A 96 -50.74 -48.51 -13.37
C SER A 96 -51.23 -47.19 -12.78
N THR A 97 -50.46 -46.11 -12.89
CA THR A 97 -50.86 -44.74 -12.52
C THR A 97 -51.76 -44.09 -13.58
N TYR A 98 -51.48 -44.30 -14.88
CA TYR A 98 -52.27 -43.79 -16.01
C TYR A 98 -53.75 -44.22 -15.95
N ASN A 99 -54.01 -45.49 -15.61
CA ASN A 99 -55.37 -46.05 -15.60
C ASN A 99 -56.16 -45.84 -14.29
N ARG A 100 -55.53 -45.38 -13.20
CA ARG A 100 -56.20 -45.18 -11.90
C ARG A 100 -56.46 -43.71 -11.54
N TYR A 101 -55.63 -42.77 -12.01
CA TYR A 101 -55.68 -41.37 -11.54
C TYR A 101 -55.74 -40.30 -12.65
N GLY A 102 -55.70 -40.67 -13.94
CA GLY A 102 -55.79 -39.71 -15.06
C GLY A 102 -54.47 -38.99 -15.38
N PRO A 103 -54.44 -38.12 -16.41
CA PRO A 103 -53.22 -37.50 -16.92
C PRO A 103 -52.65 -36.49 -15.91
N SER A 104 -51.43 -36.75 -15.42
CA SER A 104 -50.60 -35.76 -14.74
C SER A 104 -50.22 -34.67 -15.77
N THR A 105 -50.92 -33.54 -15.71
CA THR A 105 -50.67 -32.35 -16.54
C THR A 105 -50.85 -31.12 -15.63
N ASP A 106 -49.87 -30.58 -14.92
CA ASP A 106 -48.41 -30.61 -15.06
C ASP A 106 -47.78 -30.24 -13.70
N CYS A 107 -46.60 -30.80 -13.40
CA CYS A 107 -45.47 -30.03 -12.87
C CYS A 107 -44.66 -29.71 -14.16
N ALA A 108 -44.45 -28.43 -14.51
CA ALA A 108 -44.25 -27.98 -15.91
C ALA A 108 -43.11 -28.69 -16.66
N GLY A 109 -43.44 -29.50 -17.67
CA GLY A 109 -42.49 -30.18 -18.55
C GLY A 109 -43.21 -31.22 -19.42
N ASP A 110 -43.06 -31.11 -20.74
CA ASP A 110 -43.72 -31.97 -21.72
C ASP A 110 -43.46 -33.45 -21.43
N GLY A 111 -44.51 -34.15 -20.96
CA GLY A 111 -44.54 -35.58 -20.71
C GLY A 111 -44.16 -36.42 -21.93
N LYS A 112 -42.86 -36.50 -22.23
CA LYS A 112 -42.27 -37.38 -23.23
C LYS A 112 -41.67 -38.59 -22.52
N GLY A 113 -42.55 -39.34 -21.89
CA GLY A 113 -42.21 -40.57 -21.21
C GLY A 113 -43.02 -41.75 -21.74
N GLY A 114 -42.43 -42.56 -22.61
CA GLY A 114 -42.96 -43.89 -22.92
C GLY A 114 -42.80 -44.86 -21.73
N PRO A 115 -43.16 -46.15 -21.86
CA PRO A 115 -42.80 -47.14 -20.83
C PRO A 115 -41.28 -47.04 -20.56
N TRP A 116 -40.88 -47.03 -19.29
CA TRP A 116 -39.50 -46.72 -18.79
C TRP A 116 -39.10 -45.23 -18.72
N ALA A 117 -40.07 -44.32 -18.57
CA ALA A 117 -39.81 -42.88 -18.54
C ALA A 117 -39.13 -42.35 -17.27
N ASN A 118 -38.06 -41.59 -17.44
CA ASN A 118 -37.59 -40.64 -16.44
C ASN A 118 -38.57 -39.46 -16.39
N ASN A 119 -39.08 -39.13 -15.21
CA ASN A 119 -39.99 -38.01 -15.02
C ASN A 119 -39.25 -36.86 -14.35
N VAL A 120 -39.47 -35.64 -14.83
CA VAL A 120 -38.96 -34.41 -14.24
C VAL A 120 -40.14 -33.49 -13.99
N TYR A 121 -40.26 -33.02 -12.75
CA TYR A 121 -41.33 -32.17 -12.28
C TYR A 121 -40.71 -30.85 -11.83
N GLU A 122 -40.98 -29.77 -12.55
CA GLU A 122 -40.51 -28.43 -12.20
C GLU A 122 -41.62 -27.67 -11.48
N ILE A 123 -41.32 -27.17 -10.29
CA ILE A 123 -42.22 -26.39 -9.44
C ILE A 123 -41.61 -25.01 -9.28
N THR A 124 -42.35 -23.99 -9.72
CA THR A 124 -41.93 -22.59 -9.61
C THR A 124 -43.05 -21.79 -8.98
N VAL A 125 -42.72 -21.04 -7.93
CA VAL A 125 -43.62 -20.12 -7.25
C VAL A 125 -43.10 -18.69 -7.41
N SER A 126 -44.00 -17.72 -7.52
CA SER A 126 -43.65 -16.31 -7.75
C SER A 126 -43.75 -15.51 -6.46
N GLY A 127 -42.65 -14.89 -6.01
CA GLY A 127 -42.60 -14.08 -4.78
C GLY A 127 -41.59 -14.60 -3.74
N PRO A 128 -41.59 -14.07 -2.49
CA PRO A 128 -40.70 -14.51 -1.40
C PRO A 128 -41.21 -15.82 -0.78
N PHE A 129 -41.33 -16.85 -1.61
CA PHE A 129 -41.92 -18.12 -1.23
C PHE A 129 -40.91 -19.26 -1.43
N ALA A 130 -40.98 -20.24 -0.55
CA ALA A 130 -40.28 -21.52 -0.70
C ALA A 130 -41.28 -22.63 -1.05
N VAL A 131 -40.75 -23.72 -1.61
CA VAL A 131 -41.50 -24.94 -1.90
C VAL A 131 -41.19 -25.97 -0.83
N GLN A 132 -42.21 -26.51 -0.19
CA GLN A 132 -42.13 -27.70 0.66
C GLN A 132 -42.69 -28.89 -0.08
N LEU A 133 -41.99 -30.02 -0.05
CA LEU A 133 -42.40 -31.29 -0.64
C LEU A 133 -42.53 -32.36 0.45
N ASP A 134 -43.73 -32.93 0.56
CA ASP A 134 -44.05 -34.01 1.47
C ASP A 134 -44.31 -35.29 0.69
N PHE A 135 -43.53 -36.34 0.94
CA PHE A 135 -43.85 -37.68 0.46
C PHE A 135 -44.98 -38.24 1.33
N VAL A 136 -46.07 -38.66 0.71
CA VAL A 136 -47.29 -39.05 1.42
C VAL A 136 -47.84 -40.37 0.89
N GLU A 137 -48.52 -41.11 1.74
CA GLU A 137 -49.16 -42.41 1.45
C GLU A 137 -48.19 -43.55 1.06
N THR A 138 -47.45 -43.41 -0.04
CA THR A 138 -46.64 -44.48 -0.65
C THR A 138 -45.27 -43.98 -1.10
N PHE A 139 -44.21 -44.67 -0.66
CA PHE A 139 -42.85 -44.55 -1.17
C PHE A 139 -42.19 -45.93 -1.21
N ASP A 140 -42.05 -46.50 -2.40
CA ASP A 140 -41.52 -47.85 -2.65
C ASP A 140 -40.77 -47.83 -3.97
N ILE A 141 -39.46 -47.58 -3.85
CA ILE A 141 -38.49 -47.45 -4.92
C ILE A 141 -37.44 -48.55 -4.74
N GLU A 142 -36.84 -49.08 -5.81
CA GLU A 142 -35.82 -50.13 -5.70
C GLU A 142 -34.72 -49.74 -4.70
N THR A 143 -34.36 -50.67 -3.81
CA THR A 143 -33.37 -50.41 -2.76
C THR A 143 -31.96 -50.70 -3.26
N ALA A 144 -31.06 -49.71 -3.20
CA ALA A 144 -29.65 -49.85 -3.53
C ALA A 144 -28.77 -49.01 -2.61
N SER A 145 -27.52 -49.42 -2.38
CA SER A 145 -26.58 -48.78 -1.43
C SER A 145 -26.23 -47.32 -1.76
N SER A 146 -26.45 -46.89 -3.00
CA SER A 146 -26.24 -45.52 -3.47
C SER A 146 -27.42 -44.98 -4.31
N CYS A 147 -28.58 -45.64 -4.24
CA CYS A 147 -29.74 -45.34 -5.10
C CYS A 147 -29.37 -45.23 -6.60
N GLY A 148 -28.52 -46.14 -7.10
CA GLY A 148 -27.97 -46.05 -8.46
C GLY A 148 -28.86 -46.60 -9.58
N PHE A 149 -29.89 -47.38 -9.23
CA PHE A 149 -30.82 -48.02 -10.17
C PHE A 149 -32.08 -47.14 -10.32
N ASP A 150 -33.06 -47.31 -9.43
CA ASP A 150 -34.21 -46.40 -9.31
C ASP A 150 -34.02 -45.37 -8.18
N PHE A 151 -34.38 -44.11 -8.43
CA PHE A 151 -34.35 -43.06 -7.40
C PHE A 151 -35.26 -41.86 -7.69
N VAL A 152 -35.67 -41.19 -6.61
CA VAL A 152 -36.27 -39.86 -6.64
C VAL A 152 -35.24 -38.86 -6.11
N GLN A 153 -34.88 -37.89 -6.92
CA GLN A 153 -33.93 -36.83 -6.60
C GLN A 153 -34.65 -35.48 -6.55
N VAL A 154 -34.40 -34.69 -5.52
CA VAL A 154 -34.97 -33.34 -5.36
C VAL A 154 -33.84 -32.32 -5.47
N LEU A 155 -34.00 -31.30 -6.31
CA LEU A 155 -33.01 -30.27 -6.60
C LEU A 155 -33.56 -28.88 -6.28
N GLU A 156 -32.67 -27.98 -5.86
CA GLU A 156 -32.94 -26.57 -5.56
C GLU A 156 -32.70 -25.70 -6.80
N GLY A 157 -33.68 -25.63 -7.69
CA GLY A 157 -33.57 -24.90 -8.94
C GLY A 157 -34.44 -25.49 -10.03
N GLN A 158 -34.22 -25.07 -11.28
CA GLN A 158 -34.96 -25.54 -12.47
C GLN A 158 -34.09 -26.36 -13.42
N THR A 159 -32.77 -26.45 -13.22
CA THR A 159 -31.84 -27.09 -14.17
C THR A 159 -31.29 -28.40 -13.61
N GLY A 160 -30.78 -29.28 -14.50
CA GLY A 160 -30.14 -30.53 -14.11
C GLY A 160 -28.85 -30.37 -13.30
N ASP A 161 -28.25 -29.16 -13.29
CA ASP A 161 -27.05 -28.79 -12.54
C ASP A 161 -27.37 -28.11 -11.19
N SER A 162 -28.65 -28.01 -10.84
CA SER A 162 -29.10 -27.38 -9.59
C SER A 162 -28.64 -28.18 -8.35
N PRO A 163 -28.37 -27.55 -7.19
CA PRO A 163 -27.95 -28.26 -5.98
C PRO A 163 -28.92 -29.37 -5.57
N ILE A 164 -28.41 -30.56 -5.21
CA ILE A 164 -29.22 -31.71 -4.81
C ILE A 164 -29.62 -31.56 -3.33
N LEU A 165 -30.91 -31.42 -3.07
CA LEU A 165 -31.49 -31.41 -1.71
C LEU A 165 -31.64 -32.82 -1.13
N GLY A 166 -31.75 -33.84 -1.98
CA GLY A 166 -31.77 -35.23 -1.56
C GLY A 166 -31.91 -36.21 -2.71
N THR A 167 -31.43 -37.43 -2.52
CA THR A 167 -31.65 -38.57 -3.42
C THR A 167 -32.19 -39.73 -2.61
N PHE A 168 -33.33 -40.27 -2.99
CA PHE A 168 -34.14 -41.18 -2.19
C PHE A 168 -34.49 -42.45 -2.97
N CYS A 169 -34.36 -43.59 -2.31
CA CYS A 169 -34.78 -44.89 -2.81
C CYS A 169 -35.14 -45.81 -1.63
N GLY A 170 -35.74 -46.97 -1.89
CA GLY A 170 -36.21 -47.89 -0.86
C GLY A 170 -37.69 -47.70 -0.49
N THR A 171 -38.09 -48.30 0.64
CA THR A 171 -39.49 -48.39 1.08
C THR A 171 -39.83 -47.45 2.24
N THR A 172 -38.87 -46.67 2.71
CA THR A 172 -39.06 -45.75 3.83
C THR A 172 -39.43 -44.38 3.28
N VAL A 173 -40.54 -43.82 3.76
CA VAL A 173 -40.98 -42.48 3.37
C VAL A 173 -39.89 -41.46 3.71
N PRO A 174 -39.38 -40.68 2.72
CA PRO A 174 -38.35 -39.69 2.97
C PRO A 174 -38.84 -38.54 3.85
N PRO A 175 -37.92 -37.82 4.53
CA PRO A 175 -38.27 -36.61 5.25
C PRO A 175 -38.81 -35.54 4.31
N THR A 176 -39.64 -34.63 4.85
CA THR A 176 -40.08 -33.42 4.16
C THR A 176 -38.89 -32.62 3.64
N VAL A 177 -38.92 -32.23 2.37
CA VAL A 177 -37.86 -31.45 1.72
C VAL A 177 -38.33 -30.01 1.51
N ARG A 178 -37.48 -29.03 1.82
CA ARG A 178 -37.78 -27.60 1.68
C ARG A 178 -36.69 -26.89 0.89
N THR A 179 -37.06 -26.00 -0.03
CA THR A 179 -36.12 -25.10 -0.72
C THR A 179 -35.86 -23.84 0.11
N ALA A 180 -34.71 -23.19 -0.11
CA ALA A 180 -34.46 -21.83 0.38
C ALA A 180 -34.93 -20.75 -0.62
N GLY A 181 -35.20 -21.13 -1.87
CA GLY A 181 -35.72 -20.27 -2.93
C GLY A 181 -37.06 -20.73 -3.50
N SER A 182 -37.48 -20.08 -4.58
CA SER A 182 -38.82 -20.21 -5.16
C SER A 182 -38.98 -21.29 -6.24
N THR A 183 -37.97 -22.15 -6.39
CA THR A 183 -37.89 -23.18 -7.44
C THR A 183 -37.45 -24.51 -6.86
N MET A 184 -38.13 -25.59 -7.29
CA MET A 184 -37.81 -26.98 -6.94
C MET A 184 -37.95 -27.85 -8.19
N THR A 185 -36.99 -28.75 -8.41
CA THR A 185 -37.11 -29.81 -9.40
C THR A 185 -37.16 -31.17 -8.71
N VAL A 186 -38.16 -31.99 -9.02
CA VAL A 186 -38.24 -33.39 -8.57
C VAL A 186 -38.01 -34.29 -9.78
N ARG A 187 -36.97 -35.11 -9.72
CA ARG A 187 -36.54 -36.01 -10.79
C ARG A 187 -36.68 -37.45 -10.35
N PHE A 188 -37.50 -38.23 -11.06
CA PHE A 188 -37.57 -39.68 -10.90
C PHE A 188 -36.83 -40.36 -12.05
N ARG A 189 -35.86 -41.21 -11.72
CA ARG A 189 -35.09 -42.02 -12.67
C ARG A 189 -35.32 -43.50 -12.39
N THR A 190 -35.54 -44.28 -13.45
CA THR A 190 -35.65 -45.74 -13.39
C THR A 190 -34.84 -46.41 -14.50
N ASP A 191 -34.33 -47.61 -14.24
CA ASP A 191 -33.56 -48.39 -15.24
C ASP A 191 -34.38 -49.52 -15.91
N GLY A 192 -35.61 -49.72 -15.45
CA GLY A 192 -36.56 -50.69 -15.97
C GLY A 192 -36.36 -52.13 -15.51
N SER A 193 -35.41 -52.39 -14.62
CA SER A 193 -35.31 -53.64 -13.88
C SER A 193 -35.90 -53.48 -12.47
N VAL A 194 -36.35 -54.58 -11.85
CA VAL A 194 -36.87 -54.60 -10.46
C VAL A 194 -37.92 -53.51 -10.15
N THR A 195 -39.06 -53.55 -10.84
CA THR A 195 -40.11 -52.54 -10.69
C THR A 195 -40.81 -52.58 -9.31
N ARG A 196 -41.12 -51.39 -8.80
CA ARG A 196 -41.80 -51.15 -7.52
C ARG A 196 -43.00 -50.20 -7.67
N THR A 197 -43.76 -50.00 -6.59
CA THR A 197 -45.03 -49.23 -6.66
C THR A 197 -44.84 -47.72 -6.81
N GLY A 198 -43.63 -47.18 -6.63
CA GLY A 198 -43.31 -45.80 -6.93
C GLY A 198 -43.45 -44.86 -5.74
N PHE A 199 -43.70 -43.58 -6.01
CA PHE A 199 -43.86 -42.56 -4.97
C PHE A 199 -45.03 -41.63 -5.24
N LYS A 200 -45.56 -41.06 -4.16
CA LYS A 200 -46.54 -39.97 -4.20
C LYS A 200 -46.04 -38.83 -3.32
N ALA A 201 -46.05 -37.61 -3.85
CA ALA A 201 -45.64 -36.43 -3.12
C ALA A 201 -46.61 -35.26 -3.36
N LYS A 202 -46.78 -34.43 -2.34
CA LYS A 202 -47.56 -33.19 -2.38
C LYS A 202 -46.63 -32.02 -2.11
N TYR A 203 -46.73 -30.95 -2.92
CA TYR A 203 -46.02 -29.71 -2.62
C TYR A 203 -46.95 -28.67 -2.00
N SER A 204 -46.37 -27.84 -1.14
CA SER A 204 -47.03 -26.67 -0.55
C SER A 204 -46.11 -25.46 -0.63
N VAL A 205 -46.70 -24.28 -0.59
CA VAL A 205 -45.98 -23.01 -0.67
C VAL A 205 -45.81 -22.45 0.74
N LEU A 206 -44.57 -22.13 1.11
CA LEU A 206 -44.24 -21.53 2.40
C LEU A 206 -43.91 -20.05 2.20
N VAL A 207 -44.46 -19.19 3.06
CA VAL A 207 -43.96 -17.82 3.21
C VAL A 207 -42.60 -17.88 3.88
N ILE A 208 -41.59 -17.30 3.22
CA ILE A 208 -40.27 -17.15 3.81
C ILE A 208 -39.91 -15.67 3.94
N CYS A 209 -39.36 -15.32 5.09
CA CYS A 209 -38.75 -14.02 5.31
C CYS A 209 -37.32 -14.00 4.75
N PRO A 210 -36.81 -12.85 4.28
CA PRO A 210 -35.44 -12.73 3.83
C PRO A 210 -34.47 -13.13 4.94
N THR A 211 -33.31 -13.66 4.56
CA THR A 211 -32.23 -13.95 5.52
C THR A 211 -31.92 -12.68 6.30
N LEU A 212 -32.03 -12.73 7.63
CA LEU A 212 -31.66 -11.59 8.47
C LEU A 212 -30.17 -11.29 8.23
N PRO A 213 -29.80 -10.03 7.92
CA PRO A 213 -28.41 -9.64 7.91
C PRO A 213 -27.84 -9.92 9.30
N SER A 214 -26.63 -10.46 9.35
CA SER A 214 -25.83 -10.54 10.58
C SER A 214 -24.73 -9.49 10.49
N PRO A 215 -25.02 -8.22 10.79
CA PRO A 215 -23.97 -7.26 11.10
C PRO A 215 -23.00 -7.88 12.11
N SER A 216 -21.72 -7.52 12.02
CA SER A 216 -20.63 -8.05 12.84
C SER A 216 -20.87 -8.02 14.36
N GLN A 217 -21.84 -7.21 14.82
CA GLN A 217 -22.16 -7.00 16.23
C GLN A 217 -23.51 -7.58 16.68
N LEU A 218 -24.35 -8.02 15.73
CA LEU A 218 -25.69 -8.54 16.00
C LEU A 218 -25.70 -10.06 15.81
N VAL A 219 -25.83 -10.78 16.92
CA VAL A 219 -25.89 -12.24 16.97
C VAL A 219 -27.35 -12.69 16.89
N VAL A 220 -27.68 -13.44 15.84
CA VAL A 220 -29.00 -14.04 15.63
C VAL A 220 -28.96 -15.48 16.12
N SER A 221 -29.85 -15.80 17.05
CA SER A 221 -29.88 -17.11 17.73
C SER A 221 -30.23 -18.32 16.85
N ASP A 222 -30.95 -18.13 15.74
CA ASP A 222 -31.41 -19.23 14.88
C ASP A 222 -31.45 -18.82 13.39
N HIS A 223 -30.36 -19.09 12.66
CA HIS A 223 -30.22 -18.77 11.23
C HIS A 223 -31.03 -19.68 10.30
N VAL A 224 -31.65 -20.74 10.83
CA VAL A 224 -32.42 -21.74 10.05
C VAL A 224 -33.91 -21.36 9.98
N CYS A 225 -34.41 -20.59 10.95
CA CYS A 225 -35.79 -20.11 11.00
C CYS A 225 -36.02 -18.96 9.99
N LYS A 226 -36.69 -19.28 8.87
CA LYS A 226 -37.15 -18.29 7.87
C LYS A 226 -38.64 -18.39 7.54
N THR A 227 -39.36 -19.37 8.08
CA THR A 227 -40.76 -19.63 7.73
C THR A 227 -41.73 -18.80 8.57
N TYR A 228 -42.92 -18.52 8.04
CA TYR A 228 -44.01 -17.85 8.78
C TYR A 228 -44.21 -18.39 10.20
N GLY A 229 -44.33 -17.48 11.17
CA GLY A 229 -44.58 -17.79 12.58
C GLY A 229 -43.34 -18.15 13.40
N CYS A 230 -42.18 -18.33 12.76
CA CYS A 230 -40.94 -18.60 13.48
C CYS A 230 -40.36 -17.32 14.10
N THR A 231 -39.74 -17.44 15.29
CA THR A 231 -39.22 -16.31 16.08
C THR A 231 -37.69 -16.37 16.13
N ALA A 232 -37.02 -15.31 15.68
CA ALA A 232 -35.59 -15.14 15.80
C ALA A 232 -35.29 -14.18 16.97
N SER A 233 -34.38 -14.56 17.87
CA SER A 233 -33.94 -13.67 18.95
C SER A 233 -32.61 -13.00 18.60
N PHE A 234 -32.48 -11.73 18.98
CA PHE A 234 -31.30 -10.91 18.79
C PHE A 234 -30.54 -10.75 20.09
N SER A 235 -29.22 -10.85 19.99
CA SER A 235 -28.27 -10.53 21.03
C SER A 235 -27.11 -9.77 20.41
N CYS A 236 -26.30 -9.10 21.22
CA CYS A 236 -25.10 -8.44 20.73
C CYS A 236 -23.85 -9.24 21.08
N SER A 237 -22.82 -9.11 20.25
CA SER A 237 -21.47 -9.60 20.53
C SER A 237 -20.91 -8.99 21.82
N THR A 238 -19.90 -9.63 22.41
CA THR A 238 -19.24 -9.15 23.63
C THR A 238 -18.71 -7.72 23.44
N GLY A 239 -19.09 -6.80 24.34
CA GLY A 239 -18.72 -5.37 24.26
C GLY A 239 -19.81 -4.45 23.68
N TYR A 240 -20.96 -5.01 23.30
CA TYR A 240 -22.08 -4.26 22.73
C TYR A 240 -23.40 -4.59 23.43
N GLN A 241 -24.30 -3.62 23.44
CA GLN A 241 -25.66 -3.75 23.97
C GLN A 241 -26.68 -3.39 22.89
N LEU A 242 -27.85 -4.03 22.90
CA LEU A 242 -28.96 -3.61 22.04
C LEU A 242 -29.31 -2.16 22.38
N THR A 243 -29.51 -1.32 21.36
CA THR A 243 -29.98 0.04 21.60
C THR A 243 -31.35 0.00 22.28
N SER A 244 -31.69 1.04 23.05
CA SER A 244 -32.95 1.09 23.82
C SER A 244 -34.22 0.90 22.97
N ASP A 245 -34.12 1.21 21.68
CA ASP A 245 -35.24 1.21 20.73
C ASP A 245 -35.27 -0.08 19.88
N SER A 246 -34.28 -0.97 20.05
CA SER A 246 -34.16 -2.22 19.30
C SER A 246 -34.96 -3.36 19.94
N PRO A 247 -35.74 -4.13 19.15
CA PRO A 247 -36.42 -5.31 19.67
C PRO A 247 -35.42 -6.44 19.94
N ASN A 248 -35.60 -7.17 21.04
CA ASN A 248 -34.78 -8.35 21.37
C ASN A 248 -35.20 -9.61 20.62
N GLN A 249 -36.34 -9.59 19.91
CA GLN A 249 -36.87 -10.68 19.10
C GLN A 249 -37.65 -10.15 17.90
N THR A 250 -37.70 -10.93 16.82
CA THR A 250 -38.57 -10.69 15.68
C THR A 250 -39.27 -11.97 15.25
N VAL A 251 -40.45 -11.84 14.64
CA VAL A 251 -41.28 -12.94 14.15
C VAL A 251 -41.48 -12.78 12.66
N CYS A 252 -41.31 -13.87 11.90
CA CYS A 252 -41.60 -13.85 10.47
C CYS A 252 -43.12 -13.74 10.25
N GLN A 253 -43.56 -12.62 9.69
CA GLN A 253 -44.98 -12.29 9.52
C GLN A 253 -45.53 -12.84 8.21
N ALA A 254 -46.87 -12.85 8.10
CA ALA A 254 -47.57 -13.40 6.93
C ALA A 254 -47.26 -12.62 5.64
N ASP A 255 -46.63 -11.45 5.76
CA ASP A 255 -46.23 -10.59 4.66
C ASP A 255 -44.82 -10.83 4.13
N GLY A 256 -44.14 -11.90 4.59
CA GLY A 256 -42.78 -12.21 4.17
C GLY A 256 -41.75 -11.23 4.74
N MET A 257 -42.11 -10.46 5.76
CA MET A 257 -41.24 -9.53 6.46
C MET A 257 -41.10 -9.88 7.94
N TRP A 258 -39.96 -9.53 8.51
CA TRP A 258 -39.71 -9.64 9.94
C TRP A 258 -40.47 -8.53 10.69
N SER A 259 -41.07 -8.86 11.83
CA SER A 259 -41.81 -7.91 12.66
C SER A 259 -40.88 -6.90 13.35
N GLY A 260 -41.31 -5.63 13.46
CA GLY A 260 -40.63 -4.62 14.28
C GLY A 260 -39.66 -3.73 13.51
N GLN A 261 -38.91 -2.89 14.25
CA GLN A 261 -37.79 -2.10 13.70
C GLN A 261 -36.53 -2.98 13.65
N GLU A 262 -35.62 -2.68 12.73
CA GLU A 262 -34.36 -3.42 12.59
C GLU A 262 -33.48 -3.24 13.85
N PRO A 263 -32.99 -4.32 14.48
CA PRO A 263 -32.23 -4.25 15.72
C PRO A 263 -30.80 -3.73 15.47
N ALA A 264 -30.33 -2.88 16.37
CA ALA A 264 -29.01 -2.29 16.35
C ALA A 264 -28.27 -2.55 17.66
N CYS A 265 -26.98 -2.87 17.54
CA CYS A 265 -26.05 -3.00 18.65
C CYS A 265 -25.18 -1.75 18.73
N GLN A 266 -25.10 -1.13 19.90
CA GLN A 266 -24.19 -0.04 20.21
C GLN A 266 -23.10 -0.54 21.14
N ALA A 267 -21.87 -0.08 20.94
CA ALA A 267 -20.80 -0.43 21.86
C ALA A 267 -20.97 0.25 23.20
N GLU A 268 -20.51 -0.41 24.24
CA GLU A 268 -20.16 0.31 25.46
C GLU A 268 -19.00 1.26 25.13
N ASP A 269 -19.18 2.54 25.46
CA ASP A 269 -18.34 3.69 25.06
C ASP A 269 -16.86 3.34 24.76
N GLY A 270 -16.56 3.25 23.46
CA GLY A 270 -15.22 3.05 22.89
C GLY A 270 -15.28 3.07 21.35
N LEU A 271 -14.53 3.98 20.71
CA LEU A 271 -14.57 4.29 19.27
C LEU A 271 -14.20 3.09 18.36
N PHE A 272 -14.94 2.89 17.27
CA PHE A 272 -14.63 1.96 16.18
C PHE A 272 -13.73 2.59 15.11
N LEU A 273 -12.63 1.90 14.76
CA LEU A 273 -11.71 2.22 13.66
C LEU A 273 -11.56 0.96 12.80
N GLY A 274 -12.03 0.98 11.55
CA GLY A 274 -11.96 -0.18 10.62
C GLY A 274 -13.05 -0.23 9.53
N ASP A 275 -14.10 0.59 9.63
CA ASP A 275 -14.99 0.89 8.50
C ASP A 275 -14.60 2.21 7.87
N CYS A 276 -14.77 2.33 6.54
CA CYS A 276 -14.66 3.63 5.90
C CYS A 276 -15.53 4.65 6.65
N PRO A 277 -15.04 5.87 6.93
CA PRO A 277 -15.79 6.85 7.69
C PRO A 277 -17.20 7.02 7.12
N SER A 278 -18.19 7.33 7.96
CA SER A 278 -19.59 7.38 7.51
C SER A 278 -19.79 8.12 6.17
N GLY A 279 -20.33 7.40 5.19
CA GLY A 279 -20.56 7.87 3.82
C GLY A 279 -19.35 7.81 2.88
N PHE A 280 -18.24 7.19 3.27
CA PHE A 280 -17.16 6.78 2.37
C PHE A 280 -17.42 5.36 1.85
N GLN A 281 -17.03 5.10 0.60
CA GLN A 281 -17.13 3.80 -0.06
C GLN A 281 -15.73 3.17 -0.17
N GLU A 282 -15.65 1.89 0.18
CA GLU A 282 -14.42 1.11 0.11
C GLU A 282 -14.17 0.66 -1.33
N TRP A 283 -12.95 0.86 -1.82
CA TRP A 283 -12.48 0.32 -3.09
C TRP A 283 -10.99 -0.01 -2.99
N ASN A 284 -10.63 -1.26 -3.29
CA ASN A 284 -9.25 -1.73 -3.33
C ASN A 284 -8.41 -1.27 -2.12
N ILE A 285 -8.88 -1.56 -0.89
CA ILE A 285 -8.29 -1.22 0.43
C ILE A 285 -8.24 0.28 0.79
N SER A 286 -8.75 1.16 -0.07
CA SER A 286 -8.86 2.59 0.19
C SER A 286 -10.30 3.03 0.41
N CYS A 287 -10.49 4.08 1.20
CA CYS A 287 -11.80 4.69 1.43
C CYS A 287 -11.96 5.96 0.60
N TYR A 288 -13.02 6.00 -0.21
CA TYR A 288 -13.29 7.11 -1.12
C TYR A 288 -14.61 7.81 -0.83
N LYS A 289 -14.65 9.13 -1.01
CA LYS A 289 -15.91 9.88 -0.99
C LYS A 289 -15.86 11.06 -1.94
N ALA A 290 -16.86 11.14 -2.82
CA ALA A 290 -17.13 12.33 -3.60
C ALA A 290 -17.94 13.32 -2.76
N PHE A 291 -17.54 14.59 -2.75
CA PHE A 291 -18.18 15.63 -1.94
C PHE A 291 -19.05 16.55 -2.81
N PRO A 292 -20.29 16.90 -2.40
CA PRO A 292 -21.19 17.79 -3.13
C PRO A 292 -20.89 19.28 -2.87
N ILE A 293 -19.62 19.63 -2.65
CA ILE A 293 -19.15 21.01 -2.47
C ILE A 293 -17.95 21.24 -3.39
N SER A 294 -17.80 22.45 -3.89
CA SER A 294 -16.70 22.82 -4.79
C SER A 294 -15.71 23.78 -4.11
N MET A 295 -14.42 23.62 -4.43
CA MET A 295 -13.32 24.46 -3.92
C MET A 295 -12.08 24.33 -4.82
N SER A 296 -11.07 25.17 -4.59
CA SER A 296 -9.77 25.07 -5.28
C SER A 296 -9.05 23.77 -4.97
N TYR A 297 -8.11 23.37 -5.84
CA TYR A 297 -7.36 22.12 -5.67
C TYR A 297 -6.66 22.04 -4.29
N ASP A 298 -5.94 23.09 -3.89
CA ASP A 298 -5.26 23.15 -2.59
C ASP A 298 -6.22 23.06 -1.40
N ALA A 299 -7.38 23.73 -1.52
CA ALA A 299 -8.40 23.69 -0.50
C ALA A 299 -9.01 22.28 -0.39
N ALA A 300 -9.21 21.59 -1.51
CA ALA A 300 -9.71 20.23 -1.58
C ALA A 300 -8.72 19.22 -0.97
N GLU A 301 -7.44 19.32 -1.32
CA GLU A 301 -6.36 18.52 -0.74
C GLU A 301 -6.26 18.73 0.79
N THR A 302 -6.32 19.98 1.24
CA THR A 302 -6.34 20.33 2.67
C THR A 302 -7.60 19.82 3.37
N PHE A 303 -8.75 19.86 2.69
CA PHE A 303 -10.01 19.36 3.21
C PHE A 303 -9.95 17.84 3.41
N CYS A 304 -9.43 17.09 2.44
CA CYS A 304 -9.28 15.64 2.53
C CYS A 304 -8.34 15.25 3.69
N SER A 305 -7.17 15.88 3.81
CA SER A 305 -6.21 15.63 4.90
C SER A 305 -6.74 16.03 6.28
N THR A 306 -7.49 17.12 6.40
CA THR A 306 -8.07 17.52 7.69
C THR A 306 -9.20 16.59 8.15
N ARG A 307 -10.01 16.10 7.21
CA ARG A 307 -11.17 15.24 7.51
C ARG A 307 -10.81 13.77 7.75
N LEU A 308 -9.75 13.28 7.12
CA LEU A 308 -9.38 11.86 7.10
C LEU A 308 -8.03 11.58 7.77
N GLY A 309 -7.41 12.59 8.38
CA GLY A 309 -6.11 12.45 9.03
C GLY A 309 -4.94 12.57 8.05
N ARG A 310 -3.74 12.22 8.51
CA ARG A 310 -2.46 12.49 7.84
C ARG A 310 -2.36 11.94 6.41
N PHE A 311 -3.15 10.92 6.08
CA PHE A 311 -3.16 10.26 4.77
C PHE A 311 -4.44 10.51 3.95
N GLY A 312 -5.31 11.41 4.43
CA GLY A 312 -6.40 11.95 3.62
C GLY A 312 -5.87 12.82 2.49
N ARG A 313 -6.25 12.51 1.25
CA ARG A 313 -5.78 13.22 0.06
C ARG A 313 -6.83 13.24 -1.03
N LEU A 314 -6.59 13.99 -2.11
CA LEU A 314 -7.36 13.84 -3.33
C LEU A 314 -7.16 12.44 -3.95
N ALA A 315 -8.22 11.90 -4.53
CA ALA A 315 -8.25 10.52 -5.02
C ALA A 315 -7.33 10.27 -6.22
N THR A 316 -6.63 9.13 -6.19
CA THR A 316 -5.70 8.70 -7.22
C THR A 316 -6.32 7.63 -8.12
N ALA A 317 -6.08 7.74 -9.43
CA ALA A 317 -6.70 6.89 -10.46
C ALA A 317 -5.62 6.17 -11.27
N LYS A 318 -4.88 5.25 -10.64
CA LYS A 318 -3.67 4.63 -11.21
C LYS A 318 -3.91 3.44 -12.12
N ASP A 319 -5.15 2.97 -12.18
CA ASP A 319 -5.55 1.85 -13.04
C ASP A 319 -6.99 2.07 -13.54
N MET A 320 -7.35 1.32 -14.59
CA MET A 320 -8.65 1.44 -15.24
C MET A 320 -9.83 1.09 -14.31
N ALA A 321 -9.65 0.14 -13.39
CA ALA A 321 -10.72 -0.30 -12.51
C ALA A 321 -11.03 0.77 -11.46
N THR A 322 -9.98 1.37 -10.87
CA THR A 322 -10.08 2.49 -9.93
C THR A 322 -10.64 3.74 -10.62
N ASN A 323 -10.16 4.08 -11.81
CA ASN A 323 -10.72 5.21 -12.56
C ASN A 323 -12.23 5.04 -12.83
N ARG A 324 -12.68 3.85 -13.23
CA ARG A 324 -14.11 3.54 -13.42
C ARG A 324 -14.91 3.61 -12.13
N PHE A 325 -14.35 3.16 -11.01
CA PHE A 325 -14.99 3.29 -9.70
C PHE A 325 -15.19 4.76 -9.31
N LEU A 326 -14.17 5.61 -9.48
CA LEU A 326 -14.25 7.04 -9.20
C LEU A 326 -15.31 7.74 -10.07
N ILE A 327 -15.43 7.33 -11.34
CA ILE A 327 -16.50 7.81 -12.24
C ILE A 327 -17.89 7.47 -11.68
N ASN A 328 -18.11 6.24 -11.20
CA ASN A 328 -19.38 5.86 -10.58
C ASN A 328 -19.65 6.66 -9.31
N LEU A 329 -18.61 6.88 -8.49
CA LEU A 329 -18.71 7.60 -7.23
C LEU A 329 -19.06 9.08 -7.42
N LYS A 330 -18.43 9.76 -8.38
CA LYS A 330 -18.77 11.15 -8.71
C LYS A 330 -20.17 11.28 -9.31
N ASN A 331 -20.54 10.33 -10.18
CA ASN A 331 -21.84 10.34 -10.86
C ASN A 331 -23.00 10.09 -9.89
N ALA A 332 -22.76 9.37 -8.79
CA ALA A 332 -23.73 9.23 -7.70
C ALA A 332 -24.00 10.55 -6.96
N VAL A 333 -23.07 11.51 -7.02
CA VAL A 333 -23.21 12.85 -6.42
C VAL A 333 -23.79 13.84 -7.43
N GLN A 334 -23.12 14.03 -8.57
CA GLN A 334 -23.51 14.88 -9.69
C GLN A 334 -22.91 14.37 -10.99
N THR A 335 -23.73 14.04 -11.99
CA THR A 335 -23.25 13.55 -13.30
C THR A 335 -22.75 14.68 -14.21
N ASN A 336 -23.38 15.85 -14.14
CA ASN A 336 -23.13 17.00 -15.01
C ASN A 336 -22.01 17.92 -14.51
N GLU A 337 -21.29 17.57 -13.45
CA GLU A 337 -20.29 18.45 -12.85
C GLU A 337 -18.86 17.90 -13.02
N ARG A 338 -17.89 18.80 -12.87
CA ARG A 338 -16.46 18.49 -12.93
C ARG A 338 -15.94 18.05 -11.56
N PHE A 339 -14.92 17.19 -11.52
CA PHE A 339 -14.35 16.68 -10.27
C PHE A 339 -12.83 16.62 -10.29
N TRP A 340 -12.18 17.19 -9.28
CA TRP A 340 -10.73 17.08 -9.07
C TRP A 340 -10.29 15.63 -8.84
N LEU A 341 -9.20 15.27 -9.50
CA LEU A 341 -8.36 14.11 -9.22
C LEU A 341 -7.10 14.57 -8.48
N GLY A 342 -6.52 13.71 -7.67
CA GLY A 342 -5.26 13.99 -6.97
C GLY A 342 -4.06 13.89 -7.90
N LEU A 343 -4.06 14.56 -9.05
CA LEU A 343 -3.01 14.53 -10.06
C LEU A 343 -2.69 15.97 -10.48
N SER A 344 -1.42 16.36 -10.40
CA SER A 344 -0.96 17.71 -10.75
C SER A 344 0.50 17.71 -11.20
N ASP A 345 0.91 18.69 -12.00
CA ASP A 345 2.31 18.90 -12.39
C ASP A 345 2.91 20.22 -11.87
N ARG A 346 2.17 20.92 -10.99
CA ARG A 346 2.57 22.14 -10.25
C ARG A 346 3.98 22.15 -9.63
N THR A 347 4.56 20.98 -9.38
CA THR A 347 5.92 20.85 -8.82
C THR A 347 7.00 20.94 -9.89
N SER A 348 6.70 20.54 -11.11
CA SER A 348 7.58 20.58 -12.28
C SER A 348 6.71 20.49 -13.53
N GLU A 349 6.61 21.59 -14.27
CA GLU A 349 5.87 21.71 -15.53
C GLU A 349 6.06 20.51 -16.46
N GLY A 350 4.95 19.90 -16.90
CA GLY A 350 4.94 18.71 -17.75
C GLY A 350 5.28 17.39 -17.05
N SER A 351 5.58 17.40 -15.74
CA SER A 351 5.88 16.21 -14.94
C SER A 351 4.80 15.94 -13.89
N TRP A 352 3.75 15.26 -14.34
CA TRP A 352 2.58 14.89 -13.54
C TRP A 352 2.87 13.93 -12.38
N ARG A 353 2.42 14.31 -11.18
CA ARG A 353 2.54 13.56 -9.93
C ARG A 353 1.20 13.46 -9.20
N TRP A 354 0.94 12.29 -8.63
CA TRP A 354 -0.22 12.02 -7.79
C TRP A 354 -0.07 12.65 -6.40
N SER A 355 -1.17 12.96 -5.73
CA SER A 355 -1.24 13.49 -4.35
C SER A 355 -0.68 12.51 -3.31
N ASP A 356 -0.42 11.26 -3.69
CA ASP A 356 0.28 10.28 -2.87
C ASP A 356 1.82 10.29 -3.01
N GLY A 357 2.34 11.19 -3.86
CA GLY A 357 3.77 11.37 -4.12
C GLY A 357 4.34 10.53 -5.26
N ASN A 358 3.57 9.61 -5.86
CA ASN A 358 4.03 8.82 -7.00
C ASN A 358 3.92 9.59 -8.32
N ASN A 359 4.74 9.22 -9.30
CA ASN A 359 4.62 9.75 -10.66
C ASN A 359 3.43 9.12 -11.40
N LEU A 360 2.94 9.76 -12.47
CA LEU A 360 1.76 9.33 -13.24
C LEU A 360 1.77 7.83 -13.62
N GLY A 361 2.93 7.27 -13.97
CA GLY A 361 3.06 5.87 -14.36
C GLY A 361 2.61 5.61 -15.81
N ALA A 362 2.32 4.35 -16.15
CA ALA A 362 1.99 3.92 -17.52
C ALA A 362 0.51 4.11 -17.89
N TYR A 363 -0.40 4.16 -16.90
CA TYR A 363 -1.82 4.34 -17.13
C TYR A 363 -2.18 5.81 -17.18
N THR A 364 -2.93 6.21 -18.21
CA THR A 364 -3.54 7.54 -18.31
C THR A 364 -4.96 7.41 -18.85
N TYR A 365 -5.79 8.41 -18.56
CA TYR A 365 -7.13 8.52 -19.11
C TYR A 365 -7.44 9.95 -19.58
N TRP A 366 -6.40 10.64 -20.08
CA TRP A 366 -6.50 11.96 -20.67
C TRP A 366 -7.42 11.96 -21.89
N ALA A 367 -8.21 13.03 -22.03
CA ALA A 367 -9.00 13.24 -23.23
C ALA A 367 -8.08 13.48 -24.45
N PRO A 368 -8.51 13.15 -25.68
CA PRO A 368 -7.76 13.46 -26.89
C PRO A 368 -7.40 14.96 -26.97
N GLY A 369 -6.10 15.25 -26.88
CA GLY A 369 -5.57 16.61 -26.89
C GLY A 369 -5.04 17.08 -25.54
N GLU A 370 -5.34 16.35 -24.46
CA GLU A 370 -4.92 16.66 -23.09
C GLU A 370 -3.73 15.79 -22.63
N PRO A 371 -2.92 16.25 -21.66
CA PRO A 371 -2.94 17.60 -21.09
C PRO A 371 -2.41 18.63 -22.08
N ASN A 372 -3.09 19.78 -22.21
CA ASN A 372 -2.82 20.79 -23.24
C ASN A 372 -2.12 22.05 -22.72
N ASP A 373 -1.98 22.20 -21.40
CA ASP A 373 -1.43 23.35 -20.69
C ASP A 373 -2.04 24.69 -21.14
N SER A 374 -3.34 24.69 -21.44
CA SER A 374 -4.04 25.85 -22.00
C SER A 374 -4.25 26.90 -20.91
N VAL A 375 -3.31 27.83 -20.79
CA VAL A 375 -3.27 28.92 -19.78
C VAL A 375 -2.63 28.53 -18.42
N ASN A 376 -1.61 27.67 -18.44
CA ASN A 376 -0.86 27.22 -17.24
C ASN A 376 -1.78 26.40 -16.31
N GLU A 377 -2.25 25.27 -16.84
CA GLU A 377 -3.27 24.41 -16.22
C GLU A 377 -2.64 23.18 -15.56
N ASP A 378 -2.42 23.27 -14.25
CA ASP A 378 -1.52 22.31 -13.60
C ASP A 378 -2.26 21.19 -12.82
N CYS A 379 -3.61 21.12 -12.87
CA CYS A 379 -4.41 20.24 -12.01
C CYS A 379 -5.43 19.39 -12.79
N ALA A 380 -5.44 18.08 -12.55
CA ALA A 380 -6.29 17.17 -13.31
C ALA A 380 -7.74 17.13 -12.79
N GLU A 381 -8.71 17.15 -13.69
CA GLU A 381 -10.14 16.97 -13.41
C GLU A 381 -10.81 15.93 -14.33
N PHE A 382 -11.98 15.46 -13.92
CA PHE A 382 -12.90 14.74 -14.80
C PHE A 382 -13.81 15.71 -15.57
N TRP A 383 -13.91 15.51 -16.88
CA TRP A 383 -14.89 16.21 -17.71
C TRP A 383 -16.35 15.81 -17.37
N PRO A 384 -17.32 16.75 -17.47
CA PRO A 384 -18.71 16.54 -17.11
C PRO A 384 -19.47 15.72 -18.17
N SER A 385 -20.64 15.17 -17.82
CA SER A 385 -21.41 14.27 -18.71
C SER A 385 -21.93 14.88 -20.01
N PHE A 386 -22.03 16.21 -20.11
CA PHE A 386 -22.45 16.88 -21.34
C PHE A 386 -21.31 17.14 -22.32
N HIS A 387 -20.06 16.85 -21.94
CA HIS A 387 -18.91 17.01 -22.83
C HIS A 387 -18.73 15.79 -23.75
N PRO A 388 -18.30 15.97 -25.02
CA PRO A 388 -18.00 14.85 -25.93
C PRO A 388 -16.99 13.84 -25.38
N HIS A 389 -16.09 14.28 -24.51
CA HIS A 389 -15.06 13.47 -23.82
C HIS A 389 -15.42 13.22 -22.34
N SER A 390 -16.71 12.98 -22.07
CA SER A 390 -17.20 12.78 -20.70
C SER A 390 -16.41 11.73 -19.93
N ASN A 391 -16.06 12.06 -18.68
CA ASN A 391 -15.29 11.22 -17.74
C ASN A 391 -13.84 10.94 -18.14
N GLU A 392 -13.35 11.47 -19.26
CA GLU A 392 -11.91 11.55 -19.56
C GLU A 392 -11.29 12.71 -18.75
N TRP A 393 -9.97 12.72 -18.61
CA TRP A 393 -9.26 13.69 -17.79
C TRP A 393 -8.94 14.98 -18.59
N ASN A 394 -9.07 16.13 -17.93
CA ASN A 394 -8.57 17.43 -18.37
C ASN A 394 -7.48 17.89 -17.43
N ASP A 395 -6.49 18.62 -17.91
CA ASP A 395 -5.74 19.55 -17.08
C ASP A 395 -6.52 20.87 -16.99
N GLN A 396 -6.56 21.46 -15.80
CA GLN A 396 -7.36 22.64 -15.51
C GLN A 396 -6.65 23.55 -14.52
N GLN A 397 -6.93 24.85 -14.60
CA GLN A 397 -6.42 25.82 -13.64
C GLN A 397 -6.80 25.48 -12.18
N CYS A 398 -5.79 25.22 -11.33
CA CYS A 398 -5.95 24.77 -9.94
C CYS A 398 -6.75 25.72 -9.02
N SER A 399 -6.89 27.00 -9.39
CA SER A 399 -7.64 27.99 -8.62
C SER A 399 -9.15 27.91 -8.81
N ASP A 400 -9.63 27.14 -9.80
CA ASP A 400 -11.06 26.96 -10.05
C ASP A 400 -11.75 26.23 -8.88
N ASN A 401 -13.00 26.59 -8.62
CA ASN A 401 -13.82 25.91 -7.63
C ASN A 401 -14.54 24.72 -8.27
N ILE A 402 -14.03 23.51 -8.01
CA ILE A 402 -14.55 22.26 -8.60
C ILE A 402 -14.86 21.26 -7.49
N TYR A 403 -15.82 20.35 -7.74
CA TYR A 403 -16.10 19.25 -6.82
C TYR A 403 -14.89 18.32 -6.74
N PHE A 404 -14.84 17.44 -5.75
CA PHE A 404 -13.64 16.62 -5.55
C PHE A 404 -13.96 15.29 -4.88
N ILE A 405 -13.02 14.37 -5.00
CA ILE A 405 -13.07 13.05 -4.40
C ILE A 405 -11.89 12.91 -3.45
N CYS A 406 -12.16 12.56 -2.20
CA CYS A 406 -11.10 12.22 -1.24
C CYS A 406 -10.82 10.71 -1.23
N GLU A 407 -9.58 10.35 -0.93
CA GLU A 407 -9.06 9.00 -0.69
C GLU A 407 -8.34 8.93 0.68
N SER A 408 -8.38 7.77 1.33
CA SER A 408 -7.50 7.38 2.45
C SER A 408 -7.06 5.92 2.32
N THR A 409 -5.79 5.60 2.59
CA THR A 409 -5.12 4.30 2.30
C THR A 409 -4.66 3.50 3.54
N THR A 410 -4.73 4.05 4.75
CA THR A 410 -4.20 3.40 5.96
C THR A 410 -5.11 3.63 7.16
N THR A 411 -5.12 2.66 8.08
CA THR A 411 -5.74 2.82 9.39
C THR A 411 -4.64 3.29 10.34
N ASP A 412 -4.70 4.55 10.76
CA ASP A 412 -3.84 5.09 11.80
C ASP A 412 -4.53 4.90 13.16
N ALA A 413 -3.91 4.14 14.05
CA ALA A 413 -4.29 4.07 15.46
C ALA A 413 -3.33 4.94 16.27
N THR A 414 -3.87 5.79 17.14
CA THR A 414 -3.05 6.55 18.11
C THR A 414 -3.67 6.48 19.48
N VAL A 415 -2.85 6.19 20.50
CA VAL A 415 -3.28 6.13 21.90
C VAL A 415 -2.25 6.85 22.79
N CYS A 416 -2.71 7.45 23.88
CA CYS A 416 -1.82 8.20 24.77
C CYS A 416 -1.02 7.29 25.70
N GLU A 417 0.10 7.80 26.23
CA GLU A 417 0.84 7.13 27.30
C GLU A 417 -0.10 6.77 28.48
N HIS A 418 0.01 5.52 28.94
CA HIS A 418 -0.84 4.85 29.93
C HIS A 418 -2.22 4.36 29.44
N GLU A 419 -2.46 4.38 28.13
CA GLU A 419 -3.65 3.79 27.53
C GLU A 419 -3.31 2.50 26.76
N THR A 420 -4.33 1.67 26.52
CA THR A 420 -4.20 0.44 25.73
C THR A 420 -4.65 0.71 24.31
N MET A 421 -3.76 0.50 23.35
CA MET A 421 -4.11 0.47 21.94
C MET A 421 -4.72 -0.89 21.61
N ASN A 422 -5.87 -0.89 20.95
CA ASN A 422 -6.50 -2.10 20.44
C ASN A 422 -6.54 -1.99 18.91
N LEU A 423 -5.94 -2.96 18.22
CA LEU A 423 -6.06 -3.08 16.77
C LEU A 423 -7.02 -4.22 16.47
N HIS A 424 -7.89 -4.01 15.48
CA HIS A 424 -8.88 -4.98 15.09
C HIS A 424 -9.04 -4.99 13.57
N CYS A 425 -9.22 -6.18 13.02
CA CYS A 425 -9.59 -6.43 11.63
C CYS A 425 -10.88 -7.25 11.54
N ARG A 426 -11.60 -7.17 10.42
CA ARG A 426 -12.87 -7.88 10.27
C ARG A 426 -12.64 -9.41 10.30
N PRO A 427 -13.65 -10.24 10.58
CA PRO A 427 -13.53 -11.70 10.47
C PRO A 427 -13.04 -12.13 9.08
N GLY A 428 -11.96 -12.91 9.03
CA GLY A 428 -11.30 -13.33 7.77
C GLY A 428 -10.24 -12.35 7.24
N GLU A 429 -9.92 -11.30 8.02
CA GLU A 429 -8.82 -10.38 7.78
C GLU A 429 -7.73 -10.53 8.86
N GLU A 430 -6.47 -10.31 8.48
CA GLU A 430 -5.31 -10.35 9.39
C GLU A 430 -4.63 -8.97 9.43
N ILE A 431 -4.19 -8.56 10.63
CA ILE A 431 -3.45 -7.31 10.86
C ILE A 431 -2.05 -7.43 10.24
N SER A 432 -1.71 -6.47 9.38
CA SER A 432 -0.33 -6.26 8.93
C SER A 432 0.15 -4.88 9.38
N ILE A 433 1.12 -4.87 10.28
CA ILE A 433 1.71 -3.65 10.83
C ILE A 433 2.69 -3.09 9.80
N LEU A 434 2.46 -1.84 9.39
CA LEU A 434 3.33 -1.13 8.45
C LEU A 434 4.36 -0.28 9.20
N ARG A 435 3.94 0.36 10.30
CA ARG A 435 4.80 1.21 11.13
C ARG A 435 4.28 1.27 12.55
N ALA A 436 5.17 1.43 13.52
CA ALA A 436 4.82 1.84 14.87
C ALA A 436 5.87 2.76 15.46
N ASN A 437 5.45 3.70 16.29
CA ASN A 437 6.34 4.57 17.05
C ASN A 437 5.71 4.94 18.40
N TYR A 438 6.44 4.67 19.48
CA TYR A 438 6.15 5.21 20.80
C TYR A 438 7.04 6.43 21.06
N GLY A 439 6.45 7.61 21.19
CA GLY A 439 7.20 8.85 21.38
C GLY A 439 6.38 10.11 21.10
N ARG A 440 7.03 11.18 20.66
CA ARG A 440 6.41 12.46 20.29
C ARG A 440 6.96 12.98 18.97
N THR A 441 6.11 12.97 17.94
CA THR A 441 6.44 13.32 16.55
C THR A 441 5.75 14.60 16.05
N SER A 442 4.77 15.12 16.78
CA SER A 442 3.98 16.31 16.38
C SER A 442 4.14 17.47 17.37
N ARG A 443 4.17 18.71 16.83
CA ARG A 443 4.11 19.95 17.63
C ARG A 443 2.75 20.13 18.30
N ASN A 444 1.70 19.55 17.71
CA ASN A 444 0.34 19.57 18.21
C ASN A 444 -0.13 18.10 18.39
N PRO A 445 0.30 17.43 19.46
CA PRO A 445 0.08 16.00 19.63
C PRO A 445 -1.37 15.70 20.05
N PRO A 446 -1.92 14.55 19.66
CA PRO A 446 -3.30 14.16 20.00
C PRO A 446 -3.56 14.11 21.52
N CYS A 447 -2.53 13.83 22.32
CA CYS A 447 -2.57 13.75 23.78
C CYS A 447 -2.38 15.11 24.50
N GLY A 448 -2.35 16.20 23.73
CA GLY A 448 -2.07 17.55 24.22
C GLY A 448 -0.65 17.73 24.77
N GLY A 449 -0.34 18.96 25.20
CA GLY A 449 0.94 19.31 25.81
C GLY A 449 1.58 20.54 25.16
N THR A 450 2.43 21.24 25.91
CA THR A 450 3.04 22.53 25.52
C THR A 450 4.45 22.41 24.93
N SER A 451 4.99 21.19 24.84
CA SER A 451 6.34 20.95 24.33
C SER A 451 6.44 21.20 22.82
N THR A 452 7.59 21.66 22.34
CA THR A 452 7.89 21.84 20.91
C THR A 452 8.67 20.66 20.31
N LEU A 453 9.03 19.66 21.14
CA LEU A 453 9.88 18.53 20.75
C LEU A 453 9.13 17.54 19.82
N THR A 454 9.64 17.32 18.61
CA THR A 454 9.04 16.42 17.59
C THR A 454 9.97 15.29 17.12
N SER A 455 11.17 15.21 17.70
CA SER A 455 12.18 14.21 17.36
C SER A 455 12.21 13.02 18.33
N CYS A 456 11.23 12.92 19.23
CA CYS A 456 11.20 11.87 20.25
C CYS A 456 10.62 10.58 19.67
N ARG A 457 11.44 9.55 19.52
CA ARG A 457 11.07 8.24 18.98
C ARG A 457 11.79 7.13 19.74
N THR A 458 11.09 6.02 19.97
CA THR A 458 11.68 4.82 20.56
C THR A 458 12.11 3.84 19.47
N GLN A 459 13.37 3.42 19.50
CA GLN A 459 13.89 2.38 18.63
C GLN A 459 13.36 1.00 19.08
N GLY A 460 12.79 0.22 18.16
CA GLY A 460 12.15 -1.09 18.46
C GLY A 460 10.63 -1.05 18.70
N SER A 461 9.99 0.12 18.58
CA SER A 461 8.52 0.22 18.70
C SER A 461 7.79 -0.67 17.69
N LEU A 462 8.31 -0.77 16.46
CA LEU A 462 7.74 -1.62 15.41
C LEU A 462 7.84 -3.10 15.77
N ASP A 463 9.01 -3.56 16.22
CA ASP A 463 9.21 -4.96 16.59
C ASP A 463 8.25 -5.40 17.70
N ILE A 464 8.08 -4.57 18.73
CA ILE A 464 7.17 -4.85 19.87
C ILE A 464 5.71 -4.93 19.39
N VAL A 465 5.29 -4.04 18.50
CA VAL A 465 3.92 -4.04 17.97
C VAL A 465 3.72 -5.18 16.97
N MET A 466 4.71 -5.48 16.13
CA MET A 466 4.67 -6.64 15.22
C MET A 466 4.59 -7.95 16.00
N GLU A 467 5.39 -8.12 17.05
CA GLU A 467 5.35 -9.31 17.91
C GLU A 467 3.98 -9.49 18.57
N ALA A 468 3.32 -8.39 18.94
CA ALA A 468 2.00 -8.42 19.57
C ALA A 468 0.82 -8.56 18.59
N CYS A 469 0.98 -8.13 17.33
CA CYS A 469 -0.15 -7.88 16.44
C CYS A 469 -0.05 -8.45 15.02
N GLN A 470 1.14 -8.78 14.52
CA GLN A 470 1.31 -9.21 13.13
C GLN A 470 0.65 -10.57 12.88
N GLY A 471 -0.26 -10.63 11.90
CA GLY A 471 -0.99 -11.86 11.53
C GLY A 471 -2.16 -12.19 12.46
N GLU A 472 -2.39 -11.39 13.50
CA GLU A 472 -3.54 -11.55 14.38
C GLU A 472 -4.77 -10.85 13.80
N ARG A 473 -5.97 -11.30 14.14
CA ARG A 473 -7.21 -10.57 13.81
C ARG A 473 -7.47 -9.42 14.79
N ASP A 474 -7.12 -9.67 16.05
CA ASP A 474 -7.27 -8.78 17.19
C ASP A 474 -5.95 -8.73 17.94
N CYS A 475 -5.49 -7.55 18.33
CA CYS A 475 -4.41 -7.44 19.29
C CYS A 475 -4.58 -6.23 20.20
N SER A 476 -3.84 -6.22 21.31
CA SER A 476 -3.78 -5.07 22.21
C SER A 476 -2.36 -4.81 22.67
N VAL A 477 -1.98 -3.53 22.74
CA VAL A 477 -0.63 -3.09 23.12
C VAL A 477 -0.74 -1.96 24.13
N TYR A 478 -0.13 -2.13 25.30
CA TYR A 478 -0.17 -1.13 26.37
C TYR A 478 0.92 -0.07 26.21
N ALA A 479 0.53 1.17 25.93
CA ALA A 479 1.44 2.27 25.59
C ALA A 479 2.12 2.84 26.85
N SER A 480 3.24 2.25 27.27
CA SER A 480 3.93 2.63 28.51
C SER A 480 5.45 2.54 28.43
N ASN A 481 6.15 3.31 29.28
CA ASN A 481 7.61 3.26 29.41
C ASN A 481 8.14 1.90 29.85
N THR A 482 7.31 1.07 30.49
CA THR A 482 7.67 -0.30 30.86
C THR A 482 7.67 -1.25 29.66
N VAL A 483 6.89 -0.96 28.62
CA VAL A 483 6.80 -1.79 27.41
C VAL A 483 7.81 -1.29 26.36
N PHE A 484 7.88 0.02 26.15
CA PHE A 484 8.68 0.62 25.07
C PHE A 484 9.98 1.29 25.54
N GLY A 485 10.16 1.54 26.84
CA GLY A 485 11.20 2.46 27.33
C GLY A 485 10.75 3.92 27.28
N ASP A 486 11.56 4.83 27.84
CA ASP A 486 11.27 6.27 27.87
C ASP A 486 12.18 7.06 26.92
N PRO A 487 11.73 7.35 25.67
CA PRO A 487 12.51 8.08 24.68
C PRO A 487 12.60 9.60 24.96
N CYS A 488 11.72 10.16 25.80
CA CYS A 488 11.75 11.57 26.15
C CYS A 488 11.12 11.81 27.53
N VAL A 489 12.01 11.84 28.52
CA VAL A 489 11.71 12.14 29.92
C VAL A 489 10.97 13.49 30.05
N ASP A 490 9.95 13.54 30.90
CA ASP A 490 9.11 14.71 31.18
C ASP A 490 8.25 15.24 30.02
N HIS A 491 8.17 14.50 28.91
CA HIS A 491 7.29 14.82 27.79
C HIS A 491 6.19 13.77 27.61
N LYS A 492 4.97 14.24 27.31
CA LYS A 492 3.86 13.36 26.98
C LYS A 492 4.15 12.61 25.68
N LYS A 493 4.05 11.29 25.75
CA LYS A 493 4.25 10.38 24.61
C LYS A 493 2.92 9.78 24.17
N TYR A 494 2.93 9.21 22.97
CA TYR A 494 1.83 8.45 22.41
C TYR A 494 2.39 7.30 21.57
N LEU A 495 1.64 6.21 21.53
CA LEU A 495 1.87 5.14 20.57
C LEU A 495 1.07 5.48 19.31
N GLU A 496 1.75 5.61 18.19
CA GLU A 496 1.15 5.70 16.86
C GLU A 496 1.47 4.41 16.08
N VAL A 497 0.46 3.76 15.51
CA VAL A 497 0.60 2.54 14.72
C VAL A 497 -0.15 2.71 13.41
N GLU A 498 0.54 2.39 12.32
CA GLU A 498 0.02 2.33 10.97
C GLU A 498 -0.11 0.86 10.60
N TYR A 499 -1.33 0.44 10.24
CA TYR A 499 -1.60 -0.95 9.89
C TYR A 499 -2.68 -1.05 8.82
N ILE A 500 -2.71 -2.20 8.15
CA ILE A 500 -3.77 -2.58 7.21
C ILE A 500 -4.37 -3.92 7.64
N CYS A 501 -5.63 -4.11 7.29
CA CYS A 501 -6.34 -5.37 7.45
C CYS A 501 -6.35 -6.11 6.11
N LEU A 502 -5.62 -7.21 6.01
CA LEU A 502 -5.52 -8.01 4.80
C LEU A 502 -6.64 -9.03 4.75
N LYS A 503 -7.56 -8.92 3.79
CA LYS A 503 -8.66 -9.87 3.60
C LYS A 503 -8.20 -11.08 2.78
N ALA A 504 -8.01 -12.20 3.47
CA ALA A 504 -7.73 -13.49 2.85
C ALA A 504 -8.76 -13.84 1.77
N LEU A 505 -10.03 -13.47 1.97
CA LEU A 505 -11.14 -13.92 1.12
C LEU A 505 -11.57 -12.94 0.01
N SER A 506 -11.35 -11.62 0.14
CA SER A 506 -11.72 -10.67 -0.93
C SER A 506 -10.60 -10.35 -1.92
N ARG A 507 -9.40 -10.89 -1.68
CA ARG A 507 -8.36 -11.11 -2.70
C ARG A 507 -8.02 -12.59 -2.90
N GLY A 508 -8.69 -13.48 -2.15
CA GLY A 508 -8.75 -14.91 -2.42
C GLY A 508 -7.65 -15.81 -1.85
N PHE A 509 -6.60 -15.34 -1.14
CA PHE A 509 -5.56 -16.23 -0.59
C PHE A 509 -4.91 -15.73 0.72
N THR A 510 -4.87 -16.56 1.77
CA THR A 510 -3.79 -16.60 2.81
C THR A 510 -2.79 -17.72 2.57
N VAL A 511 -3.12 -18.59 1.63
CA VAL A 511 -2.35 -19.73 1.16
C VAL A 511 -2.51 -19.71 -0.35
N PHE A 512 -1.45 -19.41 -1.09
CA PHE A 512 -1.53 -19.39 -2.56
C PHE A 512 -1.15 -20.75 -3.17
N ALA A 513 -1.02 -21.82 -2.36
CA ALA A 513 -1.01 -23.20 -2.84
C ALA A 513 -1.50 -24.16 -1.74
N VAL A 514 -2.51 -24.97 -2.06
CA VAL A 514 -2.90 -26.18 -1.31
C VAL A 514 -3.01 -27.30 -2.34
N GLN A 515 -2.21 -28.36 -2.20
CA GLN A 515 -2.57 -29.68 -2.73
C GLN A 515 -2.74 -30.69 -1.59
N ASP A 516 -3.47 -30.34 -0.54
CA ASP A 516 -4.01 -31.35 0.37
C ASP A 516 -5.31 -31.91 -0.22
N GLY A 517 -5.32 -33.19 -0.60
CA GLY A 517 -6.53 -33.88 -1.08
C GLY A 517 -7.02 -33.53 -2.50
N GLY A 518 -6.23 -32.77 -3.29
CA GLY A 518 -6.49 -32.54 -4.72
C GLY A 518 -7.35 -31.31 -5.07
N TRP A 519 -7.45 -30.31 -4.21
CA TRP A 519 -8.18 -29.05 -4.47
C TRP A 519 -7.40 -28.08 -5.38
N CYS A 520 -8.09 -27.35 -6.28
CA CYS A 520 -7.51 -26.30 -7.13
C CYS A 520 -8.13 -24.92 -6.82
N ALA A 521 -7.30 -23.89 -6.64
CA ALA A 521 -7.76 -22.49 -6.53
C ALA A 521 -6.87 -21.58 -7.41
N GLY A 522 -7.49 -20.90 -8.38
CA GLY A 522 -6.84 -19.98 -9.33
C GLY A 522 -6.99 -18.50 -8.96
N SER A 523 -6.04 -17.68 -9.40
CA SER A 523 -5.91 -16.22 -9.15
C SER A 523 -6.93 -15.35 -9.91
N ALA A 524 -7.20 -14.14 -9.39
CA ALA A 524 -8.14 -13.13 -9.93
C ALA A 524 -7.79 -12.61 -11.35
N ASP A 525 -6.59 -12.91 -11.87
CA ASP A 525 -6.16 -12.48 -13.20
C ASP A 525 -6.10 -13.63 -14.24
N GLY A 526 -6.77 -14.76 -13.95
CA GLY A 526 -6.84 -15.94 -14.82
C GLY A 526 -7.37 -15.71 -16.26
N HIS A 527 -7.76 -14.48 -16.61
CA HIS A 527 -8.25 -14.10 -17.94
C HIS A 527 -7.14 -14.08 -19.01
N SER A 528 -5.89 -13.73 -18.68
CA SER A 528 -4.80 -13.63 -19.68
C SER A 528 -4.21 -15.00 -20.04
N THR A 529 -4.07 -15.90 -19.06
CA THR A 529 -3.61 -17.29 -19.24
C THR A 529 -4.68 -18.16 -19.93
N TYR A 530 -5.96 -17.97 -19.61
CA TYR A 530 -7.10 -18.57 -20.30
C TYR A 530 -7.12 -18.23 -21.80
N ASN A 531 -6.78 -16.99 -22.16
CA ASN A 531 -6.76 -16.53 -23.56
C ASN A 531 -5.55 -17.06 -24.36
N ARG A 532 -4.44 -17.44 -23.70
CA ARG A 532 -3.24 -17.95 -24.38
C ARG A 532 -3.21 -19.48 -24.51
N TYR A 533 -3.77 -20.22 -23.55
CA TYR A 533 -3.68 -21.69 -23.51
C TYR A 533 -5.04 -22.42 -23.48
N GLY A 534 -6.16 -21.71 -23.36
CA GLY A 534 -7.51 -22.29 -23.23
C GLY A 534 -7.83 -22.78 -21.80
N PRO A 535 -9.07 -23.23 -21.54
CA PRO A 535 -9.42 -23.87 -20.27
C PRO A 535 -8.57 -25.13 -20.03
N SER A 536 -8.16 -25.39 -18.79
CA SER A 536 -7.67 -26.72 -18.41
C SER A 536 -8.82 -27.72 -18.62
N THR A 537 -8.62 -28.70 -19.49
CA THR A 537 -9.63 -29.74 -19.78
C THR A 537 -9.64 -30.86 -18.75
N ASP A 538 -8.72 -30.81 -17.78
CA ASP A 538 -8.41 -31.94 -16.88
C ASP A 538 -8.84 -31.69 -15.42
N CYS A 539 -9.58 -30.62 -15.13
CA CYS A 539 -10.32 -30.53 -13.87
C CYS A 539 -11.59 -31.38 -13.98
N ALA A 540 -11.68 -32.47 -13.21
CA ALA A 540 -12.92 -33.21 -13.10
C ALA A 540 -13.99 -32.36 -12.39
N GLY A 541 -15.27 -32.55 -12.73
CA GLY A 541 -16.41 -31.76 -12.21
C GLY A 541 -16.70 -31.92 -10.71
N ASP A 542 -15.85 -32.60 -9.97
CA ASP A 542 -15.86 -32.74 -8.51
C ASP A 542 -14.85 -31.81 -7.81
N GLY A 543 -14.15 -30.95 -8.57
CA GLY A 543 -13.17 -30.01 -8.03
C GLY A 543 -11.83 -30.64 -7.69
N LYS A 544 -11.51 -31.84 -8.23
CA LYS A 544 -10.17 -32.45 -8.13
C LYS A 544 -9.30 -32.14 -9.35
N GLY A 545 -8.10 -31.62 -9.09
CA GLY A 545 -7.12 -31.22 -10.10
C GLY A 545 -6.48 -32.38 -10.88
N GLY A 546 -6.22 -32.15 -12.17
CA GLY A 546 -5.58 -33.11 -13.07
C GLY A 546 -4.04 -32.96 -13.19
N PRO A 547 -3.36 -33.91 -13.86
CA PRO A 547 -1.90 -34.07 -13.90
C PRO A 547 -1.08 -32.98 -14.63
N TRP A 548 -1.65 -31.80 -14.95
CA TRP A 548 -1.02 -30.78 -15.82
C TRP A 548 -1.22 -29.33 -15.32
N ALA A 549 -1.56 -29.12 -14.05
CA ALA A 549 -1.75 -27.79 -13.50
C ALA A 549 -0.41 -27.01 -13.45
N ASN A 550 -0.29 -25.98 -14.28
CA ASN A 550 0.75 -24.96 -14.13
C ASN A 550 0.10 -23.75 -13.48
N ASP A 551 0.36 -23.55 -12.19
CA ASP A 551 -0.17 -22.43 -11.44
C ASP A 551 0.90 -21.35 -11.32
N VAL A 552 0.53 -20.12 -11.71
CA VAL A 552 1.40 -18.94 -11.61
C VAL A 552 0.67 -17.89 -10.78
N TYR A 553 1.33 -17.44 -9.72
CA TYR A 553 0.82 -16.47 -8.76
C TYR A 553 1.68 -15.22 -8.80
N GLU A 554 1.08 -14.08 -9.11
CA GLU A 554 1.74 -12.78 -9.11
C GLU A 554 1.31 -11.97 -7.88
N ILE A 555 2.27 -11.48 -7.10
CA ILE A 555 2.07 -10.69 -5.90
C ILE A 555 2.66 -9.31 -6.17
N THR A 556 1.86 -8.26 -6.00
CA THR A 556 2.29 -6.86 -6.18
C THR A 556 1.94 -6.06 -4.94
N VAL A 557 2.91 -5.31 -4.42
CA VAL A 557 2.75 -4.39 -3.29
C VAL A 557 3.02 -2.95 -3.76
N SER A 558 2.49 -1.95 -3.05
CA SER A 558 2.55 -0.55 -3.50
C SER A 558 3.30 0.31 -2.48
N GLY A 559 4.40 0.96 -2.85
CA GLY A 559 5.21 1.82 -1.96
C GLY A 559 6.62 1.26 -1.72
N PRO A 560 7.33 1.68 -0.64
CA PRO A 560 8.66 1.18 -0.30
C PRO A 560 8.56 -0.21 0.36
N PHE A 561 7.90 -1.16 -0.31
CA PHE A 561 7.63 -2.48 0.24
C PHE A 561 8.10 -3.58 -0.72
N ALA A 562 8.48 -4.72 -0.14
CA ALA A 562 8.79 -5.96 -0.82
C ALA A 562 7.94 -7.11 -0.27
N VAL A 563 8.01 -8.26 -0.93
CA VAL A 563 7.27 -9.46 -0.60
C VAL A 563 8.22 -10.46 0.06
N GLN A 564 7.86 -10.95 1.24
CA GLN A 564 8.47 -12.10 1.88
C GLN A 564 7.57 -13.31 1.71
N LEU A 565 8.13 -14.46 1.38
CA LEU A 565 7.45 -15.72 1.15
C LEU A 565 7.98 -16.81 2.08
N ASP A 566 7.08 -17.43 2.84
CA ASP A 566 7.37 -18.48 3.81
C ASP A 566 6.61 -19.76 3.44
N PHE A 567 7.33 -20.86 3.20
CA PHE A 567 6.72 -22.20 3.12
C PHE A 567 6.39 -22.67 4.54
N VAL A 568 5.18 -23.18 4.76
CA VAL A 568 4.65 -23.51 6.10
C VAL A 568 4.04 -24.89 6.13
N GLU A 569 4.10 -25.57 7.28
CA GLU A 569 3.47 -26.86 7.58
C GLU A 569 3.92 -28.04 6.69
N THR A 570 3.62 -28.02 5.39
CA THR A 570 3.83 -29.12 4.44
C THR A 570 4.54 -28.63 3.18
N PHE A 571 5.54 -29.41 2.75
CA PHE A 571 6.22 -29.25 1.47
C PHE A 571 6.64 -30.64 1.01
N ASP A 572 5.90 -31.20 0.05
CA ASP A 572 6.00 -32.59 -0.39
C ASP A 572 5.81 -32.64 -1.91
N ILE A 573 6.91 -32.38 -2.62
CA ILE A 573 6.99 -32.24 -4.07
C ILE A 573 7.93 -33.33 -4.59
N GLU A 574 7.66 -33.91 -5.77
CA GLU A 574 8.47 -35.01 -6.31
C GLU A 574 9.97 -34.67 -6.25
N THR A 575 10.74 -35.56 -5.62
CA THR A 575 12.16 -35.32 -5.37
C THR A 575 12.98 -35.64 -6.62
N ALA A 576 13.66 -34.64 -7.18
CA ALA A 576 14.56 -34.81 -8.32
C ALA A 576 15.86 -34.01 -8.14
N SER A 577 16.98 -34.52 -8.68
CA SER A 577 18.31 -33.89 -8.51
C SER A 577 18.45 -32.47 -9.07
N SER A 578 17.50 -32.03 -9.91
CA SER A 578 17.44 -30.69 -10.48
C SER A 578 16.04 -30.09 -10.44
N CYS A 579 15.12 -30.68 -9.65
CA CYS A 579 13.70 -30.30 -9.65
C CYS A 579 13.13 -30.22 -11.08
N GLY A 580 13.42 -31.21 -11.93
CA GLY A 580 13.08 -31.18 -13.36
C GLY A 580 11.69 -31.73 -13.69
N PHE A 581 11.08 -32.46 -12.75
CA PHE A 581 9.76 -33.08 -12.87
C PHE A 581 8.73 -32.14 -12.22
N ASP A 582 8.49 -32.27 -10.91
CA ASP A 582 7.71 -31.31 -10.13
C ASP A 582 8.59 -30.26 -9.43
N PHE A 583 8.18 -28.98 -9.47
CA PHE A 583 8.88 -27.91 -8.75
C PHE A 583 8.04 -26.66 -8.49
N VAL A 584 8.41 -25.95 -7.42
CA VAL A 584 7.99 -24.57 -7.14
C VAL A 584 9.14 -23.62 -7.43
N GLN A 585 8.94 -22.64 -8.29
CA GLN A 585 9.91 -21.63 -8.69
C GLN A 585 9.43 -20.24 -8.28
N VAL A 586 10.28 -19.45 -7.64
CA VAL A 586 9.98 -18.08 -7.20
C VAL A 586 10.82 -17.11 -8.02
N LEU A 587 10.21 -16.04 -8.55
CA LEU A 587 10.83 -15.05 -9.42
C LEU A 587 10.62 -13.61 -8.90
N GLU A 588 11.57 -12.74 -9.21
CA GLU A 588 11.62 -11.30 -8.88
C GLU A 588 10.97 -10.46 -10.00
N GLY A 589 9.66 -10.25 -9.96
CA GLY A 589 8.92 -9.55 -11.03
C GLY A 589 7.62 -10.27 -11.44
N GLN A 590 6.90 -9.69 -12.41
CA GLN A 590 5.61 -10.21 -12.94
C GLN A 590 5.75 -11.00 -14.26
N THR A 591 6.92 -10.98 -14.91
CA THR A 591 7.06 -11.59 -16.25
C THR A 591 7.73 -12.96 -16.21
N GLY A 592 7.51 -13.78 -17.25
CA GLY A 592 8.12 -15.10 -17.36
C GLY A 592 9.65 -15.11 -17.45
N ASP A 593 10.27 -13.97 -17.79
CA ASP A 593 11.72 -13.76 -17.92
C ASP A 593 12.35 -13.13 -16.65
N SER A 594 11.56 -12.96 -15.59
CA SER A 594 12.01 -12.35 -14.33
C SER A 594 13.14 -13.18 -13.67
N PRO A 595 14.10 -12.55 -12.97
CA PRO A 595 15.17 -13.27 -12.27
C PRO A 595 14.62 -14.32 -11.30
N ILE A 596 15.19 -15.53 -11.31
CA ILE A 596 14.77 -16.62 -10.43
C ILE A 596 15.40 -16.44 -9.04
N LEU A 597 14.58 -16.31 -8.01
CA LEU A 597 14.96 -16.25 -6.60
C LEU A 597 15.19 -17.64 -6.00
N GLY A 598 14.47 -18.66 -6.51
CA GLY A 598 14.65 -20.04 -6.07
C GLY A 598 13.85 -21.05 -6.89
N THR A 599 14.27 -22.31 -6.87
CA THR A 599 13.53 -23.45 -7.43
C THR A 599 13.62 -24.61 -6.43
N PHE A 600 12.47 -25.14 -6.04
CA PHE A 600 12.30 -25.99 -4.87
C PHE A 600 11.49 -27.24 -5.21
N CYS A 601 11.94 -28.39 -4.72
CA CYS A 601 11.27 -29.68 -4.79
C CYS A 601 11.73 -30.56 -3.61
N GLY A 602 11.07 -31.70 -3.40
CA GLY A 602 11.35 -32.60 -2.27
C GLY A 602 10.40 -32.43 -1.10
N THR A 603 10.76 -33.04 0.04
CA THR A 603 9.90 -33.16 1.23
C THR A 603 10.28 -32.24 2.38
N THR A 604 11.28 -31.38 2.17
CA THR A 604 11.79 -30.45 3.17
C THR A 604 11.30 -29.04 2.88
N VAL A 605 10.71 -28.39 3.89
CA VAL A 605 10.26 -27.00 3.83
C VAL A 605 11.43 -26.10 3.38
N PRO A 606 11.29 -25.37 2.25
CA PRO A 606 12.32 -24.47 1.76
C PRO A 606 12.54 -23.24 2.66
N PRO A 607 13.69 -22.56 2.56
CA PRO A 607 13.94 -21.31 3.28
C PRO A 607 13.03 -20.19 2.78
N THR A 608 12.80 -19.20 3.66
CA THR A 608 12.09 -17.95 3.34
C THR A 608 12.72 -17.24 2.14
N VAL A 609 11.90 -16.83 1.18
CA VAL A 609 12.32 -16.08 -0.01
C VAL A 609 11.85 -14.63 0.12
N ARG A 610 12.69 -13.65 -0.26
CA ARG A 610 12.35 -12.22 -0.20
C ARG A 610 12.65 -11.55 -1.53
N THR A 611 11.77 -10.65 -1.97
CA THR A 611 12.05 -9.80 -3.13
C THR A 611 12.90 -8.57 -2.75
N ALA A 612 13.58 -8.00 -3.75
CA ALA A 612 14.24 -6.71 -3.65
C ALA A 612 13.37 -5.55 -4.17
N GLY A 613 12.29 -5.85 -4.87
CA GLY A 613 11.28 -4.93 -5.37
C GLY A 613 9.86 -5.27 -4.90
N ASP A 614 8.89 -4.64 -5.56
CA ASP A 614 7.48 -4.62 -5.21
C ASP A 614 6.66 -5.78 -5.80
N THR A 615 7.32 -6.68 -6.53
CA THR A 615 6.67 -7.74 -7.31
C THR A 615 7.33 -9.11 -7.13
N MET A 616 6.53 -10.15 -6.87
CA MET A 616 6.97 -11.55 -6.79
C MET A 616 6.09 -12.42 -7.69
N THR A 617 6.70 -13.36 -8.43
CA THR A 617 5.97 -14.43 -9.09
C THR A 617 6.31 -15.78 -8.46
N VAL A 618 5.32 -16.61 -8.17
CA VAL A 618 5.52 -18.02 -7.79
C VAL A 618 4.90 -18.92 -8.83
N ARG A 619 5.68 -19.88 -9.34
CA ARG A 619 5.32 -20.80 -10.41
C ARG A 619 5.43 -22.23 -9.91
N PHE A 620 4.33 -22.98 -9.95
CA PHE A 620 4.32 -24.43 -9.73
C PHE A 620 4.19 -25.16 -11.06
N ARG A 621 5.03 -26.18 -11.27
CA ARG A 621 5.01 -27.02 -12.47
C ARG A 621 5.05 -28.48 -12.07
N THR A 622 4.19 -29.29 -12.68
CA THR A 622 4.15 -30.75 -12.54
C THR A 622 4.18 -31.44 -13.90
N ASP A 623 4.64 -32.69 -13.95
CA ASP A 623 4.69 -33.52 -15.17
C ASP A 623 3.65 -34.65 -15.23
N GLY A 624 2.79 -34.75 -14.20
CA GLY A 624 1.68 -35.70 -14.13
C GLY A 624 2.05 -37.12 -13.73
N SER A 625 3.33 -37.39 -13.45
CA SER A 625 3.83 -38.67 -12.92
C SER A 625 4.20 -38.49 -11.44
N VAL A 626 4.00 -39.51 -10.61
CA VAL A 626 4.44 -39.52 -9.19
C VAL A 626 3.86 -38.34 -8.36
N THR A 627 2.62 -38.49 -7.89
CA THR A 627 1.91 -37.43 -7.15
C THR A 627 2.16 -37.47 -5.63
N TRP A 628 2.33 -36.29 -5.03
CA TRP A 628 2.54 -36.07 -3.58
C TRP A 628 1.56 -35.02 -3.02
N THR A 629 1.66 -34.65 -1.74
CA THR A 629 0.70 -33.72 -1.10
C THR A 629 0.95 -32.23 -1.39
N GLY A 630 1.92 -31.91 -2.24
CA GLY A 630 2.22 -30.54 -2.64
C GLY A 630 2.79 -29.70 -1.51
N PHE A 631 2.57 -28.38 -1.58
CA PHE A 631 3.15 -27.42 -0.64
C PHE A 631 2.11 -26.44 -0.13
N LYS A 632 2.38 -25.87 1.05
CA LYS A 632 1.67 -24.72 1.61
C LYS A 632 2.65 -23.57 1.83
N ALA A 633 2.25 -22.37 1.44
CA ALA A 633 3.06 -21.17 1.59
C ALA A 633 2.22 -19.93 1.86
N LYS A 634 2.77 -19.01 2.66
CA LYS A 634 2.18 -17.70 3.01
C LYS A 634 3.14 -16.59 2.59
N TYR A 635 2.60 -15.40 2.31
CA TYR A 635 3.42 -14.22 2.04
C TYR A 635 3.13 -13.10 3.03
N SER A 636 4.10 -12.21 3.25
CA SER A 636 3.98 -11.00 4.06
C SER A 636 4.62 -9.81 3.34
N VAL A 637 4.15 -8.61 3.67
CA VAL A 637 4.67 -7.36 3.13
C VAL A 637 5.75 -6.84 4.10
N ILE A 638 6.93 -6.53 3.58
CA ILE A 638 8.07 -6.03 4.36
C ILE A 638 8.54 -4.67 3.83
N VAL A 639 9.01 -3.78 4.71
CA VAL A 639 9.55 -2.47 4.31
C VAL A 639 10.92 -2.65 3.63
N ILE A 640 11.17 -1.90 2.56
CA ILE A 640 12.47 -1.79 1.88
C ILE A 640 12.96 -0.35 1.82
N CYS A 641 14.27 -0.18 1.99
CA CYS A 641 14.96 1.10 1.89
C CYS A 641 15.54 1.31 0.48
N PRO A 642 15.68 2.56 0.02
CA PRO A 642 16.25 2.87 -1.29
C PRO A 642 17.68 2.36 -1.42
N THR A 643 18.11 2.05 -2.65
CA THR A 643 19.50 1.67 -2.91
C THR A 643 20.43 2.81 -2.49
N LEU A 644 21.40 2.51 -1.62
CA LEU A 644 22.41 3.50 -1.24
C LEU A 644 23.27 3.86 -2.45
N PRO A 645 23.43 5.16 -2.79
CA PRO A 645 24.38 5.57 -3.80
C PRO A 645 25.80 5.16 -3.37
N SER A 646 26.63 4.75 -4.33
CA SER A 646 28.04 4.46 -4.10
C SER A 646 28.91 5.55 -4.74
N PRO A 647 29.16 6.68 -4.05
CA PRO A 647 30.18 7.63 -4.47
C PRO A 647 31.52 6.92 -4.69
N SER A 648 32.38 7.45 -5.57
CA SER A 648 33.64 6.82 -5.97
C SER A 648 34.63 6.49 -4.83
N GLN A 649 34.45 7.09 -3.65
CA GLN A 649 35.31 6.88 -2.49
C GLN A 649 34.65 6.09 -1.34
N LEU A 650 33.34 5.84 -1.42
CA LEU A 650 32.59 5.12 -0.38
C LEU A 650 32.23 3.71 -0.88
N VAL A 651 32.67 2.71 -0.13
CA VAL A 651 32.47 1.28 -0.41
C VAL A 651 31.41 0.74 0.54
N VAL A 652 30.34 0.19 -0.04
CA VAL A 652 29.21 -0.39 0.68
C VAL A 652 29.36 -1.91 0.71
N SER A 653 29.19 -2.54 1.88
CA SER A 653 29.49 -3.97 2.07
C SER A 653 28.51 -4.92 1.36
N ASP A 654 27.24 -4.53 1.24
CA ASP A 654 26.19 -5.35 0.63
C ASP A 654 25.12 -4.44 0.00
N HIS A 655 24.98 -4.51 -1.33
CA HIS A 655 23.99 -3.74 -2.10
C HIS A 655 22.64 -4.45 -2.26
N VAL A 656 22.55 -5.71 -1.84
CA VAL A 656 21.34 -6.54 -1.94
C VAL A 656 20.46 -6.36 -0.70
N CYS A 657 21.08 -6.17 0.46
CA CYS A 657 20.39 -6.03 1.72
C CYS A 657 19.70 -4.65 1.85
N LYS A 658 18.37 -4.63 1.65
CA LYS A 658 17.54 -3.41 1.69
C LYS A 658 16.28 -3.54 2.55
N THR A 659 16.02 -4.70 3.11
CA THR A 659 14.81 -4.98 3.90
C THR A 659 14.90 -4.40 5.31
N TYR A 660 13.77 -4.13 5.94
CA TYR A 660 13.68 -3.69 7.33
C TYR A 660 14.59 -4.50 8.28
N GLY A 661 15.33 -3.80 9.14
CA GLY A 661 16.26 -4.41 10.11
C GLY A 661 17.60 -4.86 9.53
N CYS A 662 17.77 -4.86 8.21
CA CYS A 662 19.07 -5.09 7.56
C CYS A 662 20.09 -4.04 8.01
N THR A 663 21.33 -4.48 8.30
CA THR A 663 22.47 -3.60 8.59
C THR A 663 23.48 -3.65 7.46
N VAL A 664 23.82 -2.50 6.90
CA VAL A 664 24.84 -2.34 5.85
C VAL A 664 26.03 -1.58 6.44
N SER A 665 27.24 -2.08 6.18
CA SER A 665 28.47 -1.44 6.66
C SER A 665 29.10 -0.57 5.58
N PHE A 666 29.67 0.55 6.02
CA PHE A 666 30.41 1.47 5.18
C PHE A 666 31.91 1.30 5.41
N SER A 667 32.65 1.36 4.32
CA SER A 667 34.10 1.41 4.30
C SER A 667 34.53 2.42 3.23
N CYS A 668 35.78 2.86 3.27
CA CYS A 668 36.32 3.75 2.25
C CYS A 668 37.21 2.97 1.29
N SER A 669 37.33 3.47 0.06
CA SER A 669 38.27 2.97 -0.94
C SER A 669 39.73 3.07 -0.42
N THR A 670 40.63 2.31 -1.04
CA THR A 670 42.05 2.32 -0.67
C THR A 670 42.61 3.74 -0.62
N GLY A 671 43.21 4.12 0.52
CA GLY A 671 43.80 5.45 0.74
C GLY A 671 42.86 6.52 1.29
N PHE A 672 41.63 6.13 1.62
CA PHE A 672 40.64 6.98 2.29
C PHE A 672 40.22 6.35 3.62
N GLU A 673 39.82 7.19 4.57
CA GLU A 673 39.30 6.78 5.87
C GLU A 673 37.96 7.48 6.16
N LEU A 674 37.12 6.88 7.01
CA LEU A 674 35.87 7.50 7.44
C LEU A 674 36.17 8.75 8.26
N THR A 675 35.46 9.84 7.96
CA THR A 675 35.59 11.09 8.72
C THR A 675 35.23 10.85 10.19
N SER A 676 36.02 11.41 11.12
CA SER A 676 35.77 11.27 12.56
C SER A 676 34.33 11.67 12.94
N GLY A 677 33.57 10.71 13.50
CA GLY A 677 32.17 10.90 13.89
C GLY A 677 31.14 10.44 12.86
N SER A 678 31.56 10.03 11.65
CA SER A 678 30.66 9.40 10.68
C SER A 678 30.28 7.97 11.12
N PRO A 679 29.03 7.52 10.86
CA PRO A 679 28.61 6.16 11.18
C PRO A 679 29.31 5.16 10.25
N ASN A 680 29.83 4.07 10.81
CA ASN A 680 30.42 2.96 10.04
C ASN A 680 29.38 1.94 9.55
N GLN A 681 28.12 2.08 9.98
CA GLN A 681 27.00 1.21 9.61
C GLN A 681 25.70 2.01 9.53
N THR A 682 24.75 1.51 8.75
CA THR A 682 23.37 2.00 8.72
C THR A 682 22.38 0.84 8.73
N VAL A 683 21.19 1.07 9.26
CA VAL A 683 20.11 0.09 9.40
C VAL A 683 18.88 0.58 8.65
N CYS A 684 18.23 -0.31 7.89
CA CYS A 684 16.98 0.03 7.23
C CYS A 684 15.84 0.15 8.27
N GLN A 685 15.25 1.35 8.36
CA GLN A 685 14.26 1.70 9.37
C GLN A 685 12.83 1.44 8.89
N ALA A 686 11.90 1.43 9.85
CA ALA A 686 10.48 1.18 9.64
C ALA A 686 9.80 2.19 8.69
N ASP A 687 10.38 3.37 8.52
CA ASP A 687 9.85 4.42 7.64
C ASP A 687 10.40 4.36 6.21
N GLY A 688 11.08 3.26 5.85
CA GLY A 688 11.68 3.07 4.53
C GLY A 688 12.94 3.89 4.31
N THR A 689 13.55 4.45 5.37
CA THR A 689 14.80 5.22 5.28
C THR A 689 15.97 4.52 5.99
N TRP A 690 17.18 4.83 5.55
CA TRP A 690 18.41 4.36 6.20
C TRP A 690 18.71 5.21 7.44
N SER A 691 19.07 4.56 8.55
CA SER A 691 19.37 5.25 9.80
C SER A 691 20.61 6.14 9.69
N GLY A 692 20.55 7.34 10.27
CA GLY A 692 21.71 8.23 10.40
C GLY A 692 21.93 9.15 9.19
N GLN A 693 23.12 9.73 9.10
CA GLN A 693 23.55 10.55 7.97
C GLN A 693 24.55 9.78 7.12
N GLU A 694 24.53 9.99 5.81
CA GLU A 694 25.47 9.36 4.86
C GLU A 694 26.93 9.67 5.28
N PRO A 695 27.79 8.67 5.44
CA PRO A 695 29.16 8.88 5.89
C PRO A 695 30.03 9.47 4.78
N ALA A 696 31.00 10.31 5.17
CA ALA A 696 31.96 10.91 4.28
C ALA A 696 33.34 10.27 4.44
N CYS A 697 33.99 9.96 3.32
CA CYS A 697 35.37 9.50 3.28
C CYS A 697 36.31 10.69 3.07
N GLN A 698 37.37 10.79 3.89
CA GLN A 698 38.46 11.74 3.73
C GLN A 698 39.74 11.01 3.30
N ALA A 699 40.59 11.68 2.53
CA ALA A 699 41.86 11.11 2.11
C ALA A 699 42.83 11.00 3.32
N ILE A 700 43.53 9.88 3.44
CA ILE A 700 44.49 9.65 4.54
C ILE A 700 45.62 10.69 4.43
N ALA A 701 45.95 11.34 5.54
CA ALA A 701 47.00 12.36 5.60
C ALA A 701 48.36 11.73 5.91
N CYS A 702 49.39 12.12 5.14
CA CYS A 702 50.77 11.81 5.45
C CYS A 702 51.39 12.89 6.36
N PRO A 703 52.42 12.54 7.16
CA PRO A 703 53.14 13.51 7.98
C PRO A 703 53.64 14.70 7.17
N ALA A 704 53.64 15.88 7.78
CA ALA A 704 54.28 17.05 7.20
C ALA A 704 55.74 16.72 6.86
N LEU A 705 56.14 16.96 5.62
CA LEU A 705 57.51 16.69 5.18
C LEU A 705 58.48 17.58 5.96
N PRO A 706 59.63 17.04 6.40
CA PRO A 706 60.62 17.82 7.12
C PRO A 706 61.13 18.93 6.21
N SER A 707 61.34 20.12 6.78
CA SER A 707 61.92 21.29 6.11
C SER A 707 63.35 21.58 6.59
N PRO A 708 64.32 20.67 6.41
CA PRO A 708 65.71 20.97 6.72
C PRO A 708 66.24 22.02 5.74
N SER A 709 67.16 22.87 6.20
CA SER A 709 67.71 24.03 5.45
C SER A 709 68.33 23.72 4.07
N GLN A 710 68.56 22.45 3.76
CA GLN A 710 69.26 21.97 2.56
C GLN A 710 68.32 21.33 1.53
N LEU A 711 67.07 21.03 1.91
CA LEU A 711 66.07 20.36 1.08
C LEU A 711 64.94 21.32 0.75
N VAL A 712 64.64 21.50 -0.53
CA VAL A 712 63.57 22.33 -1.06
C VAL A 712 62.45 21.41 -1.56
N VAL A 713 61.24 21.60 -1.05
CA VAL A 713 60.05 20.83 -1.46
C VAL A 713 59.14 21.75 -2.28
N SER A 714 58.87 21.39 -3.54
CA SER A 714 58.21 22.31 -4.49
C SER A 714 56.68 22.38 -4.38
N ASP A 715 56.01 21.30 -3.93
CA ASP A 715 54.54 21.19 -3.92
C ASP A 715 53.99 20.98 -2.50
N HIS A 716 54.00 22.03 -1.68
CA HIS A 716 53.52 22.01 -0.29
C HIS A 716 51.99 21.89 -0.12
N MET A 717 51.21 21.81 -1.20
CA MET A 717 49.76 22.06 -1.15
C MET A 717 48.89 20.80 -0.96
N CYS A 718 49.48 19.60 -0.84
CA CYS A 718 48.74 18.33 -0.89
C CYS A 718 49.45 17.28 -0.01
N LEU A 719 49.00 17.11 1.25
CA LEU A 719 49.55 16.14 2.23
C LEU A 719 48.69 14.86 2.34
N THR A 720 47.88 14.56 1.33
CA THR A 720 46.89 13.46 1.36
C THR A 720 47.27 12.32 0.42
N TYR A 721 46.62 11.17 0.57
CA TYR A 721 46.81 10.00 -0.28
C TYR A 721 46.80 10.34 -1.79
N GLY A 722 47.81 9.84 -2.51
CA GLY A 722 47.98 10.05 -3.95
C GLY A 722 48.71 11.35 -4.33
N CYS A 723 48.96 12.28 -3.40
CA CYS A 723 49.79 13.45 -3.65
C CYS A 723 51.25 13.05 -3.90
N THR A 724 51.89 13.70 -4.88
CA THR A 724 53.32 13.54 -5.17
C THR A 724 54.07 14.80 -4.78
N ALA A 725 55.01 14.69 -3.84
CA ALA A 725 55.92 15.76 -3.48
C ALA A 725 57.25 15.58 -4.21
N SER A 726 57.74 16.64 -4.85
CA SER A 726 59.05 16.64 -5.51
C SER A 726 60.09 17.33 -4.63
N PHE A 727 61.29 16.75 -4.62
CA PHE A 727 62.42 17.23 -3.85
C PHE A 727 63.48 17.82 -4.77
N SER A 728 64.02 18.96 -4.37
CA SER A 728 65.24 19.54 -4.91
C SER A 728 66.17 19.96 -3.77
N CYS A 729 67.45 20.13 -4.06
CA CYS A 729 68.40 20.63 -3.07
C CYS A 729 68.55 22.15 -3.20
N SER A 730 68.85 22.82 -2.08
CA SER A 730 69.19 24.25 -2.12
C SER A 730 70.50 24.48 -2.87
N THR A 731 70.72 25.72 -3.32
CA THR A 731 71.88 26.10 -4.12
C THR A 731 73.21 25.63 -3.49
N GLY A 732 74.00 24.83 -4.23
CA GLY A 732 75.28 24.27 -3.78
C GLY A 732 75.26 22.78 -3.40
N PHE A 733 74.09 22.15 -3.38
CA PHE A 733 73.92 20.74 -3.02
C PHE A 733 73.25 19.95 -4.16
N GLU A 734 73.58 18.67 -4.29
CA GLU A 734 72.91 17.75 -5.23
C GLU A 734 72.34 16.53 -4.49
N LEU A 735 71.26 15.94 -5.02
CA LEU A 735 70.72 14.70 -4.51
C LEU A 735 71.76 13.59 -4.67
N THR A 736 72.09 12.89 -3.58
CA THR A 736 73.05 11.78 -3.63
C THR A 736 72.59 10.69 -4.60
N SER A 737 73.53 10.03 -5.29
CA SER A 737 73.21 8.94 -6.22
C SER A 737 72.42 7.83 -5.51
N GLY A 738 71.15 7.63 -5.90
CA GLY A 738 70.25 6.66 -5.28
C GLY A 738 69.18 7.27 -4.35
N SER A 739 69.27 8.57 -4.02
CA SER A 739 68.20 9.31 -3.34
C SER A 739 67.01 9.53 -4.29
N PRO A 740 65.76 9.34 -3.83
CA PRO A 740 64.57 9.60 -4.63
C PRO A 740 64.36 11.11 -4.83
N ASN A 741 64.01 11.54 -6.05
CA ASN A 741 63.67 12.93 -6.36
C ASN A 741 62.19 13.26 -6.13
N GLN A 742 61.36 12.26 -5.84
CA GLN A 742 59.93 12.38 -5.57
C GLN A 742 59.49 11.37 -4.51
N THR A 743 58.43 11.70 -3.78
CA THR A 743 57.74 10.77 -2.89
C THR A 743 56.22 10.89 -3.05
N VAL A 744 55.50 9.79 -2.82
CA VAL A 744 54.05 9.69 -2.95
C VAL A 744 53.45 9.31 -1.59
N CYS A 745 52.37 9.97 -1.20
CA CYS A 745 51.64 9.63 0.02
C CYS A 745 50.87 8.31 -0.18
N GLN A 746 51.24 7.28 0.60
CA GLN A 746 50.73 5.93 0.48
C GLN A 746 49.46 5.71 1.31
N ALA A 747 48.77 4.59 1.06
CA ALA A 747 47.50 4.25 1.72
C ALA A 747 47.65 3.92 3.22
N ASP A 748 48.87 3.70 3.70
CA ASP A 748 49.18 3.47 5.12
C ASP A 748 49.51 4.76 5.89
N GLY A 749 49.39 5.93 5.24
CA GLY A 749 49.73 7.22 5.81
C GLY A 749 51.23 7.51 5.84
N THR A 750 52.06 6.74 5.12
CA THR A 750 53.50 6.99 5.01
C THR A 750 53.90 7.51 3.64
N TRP A 751 55.04 8.21 3.57
CA TRP A 751 55.64 8.65 2.32
C TRP A 751 56.45 7.50 1.70
N SER A 752 56.29 7.26 0.41
CA SER A 752 57.00 6.20 -0.30
C SER A 752 58.52 6.43 -0.31
N GLY A 753 59.31 5.39 -0.07
CA GLY A 753 60.76 5.41 -0.24
C GLY A 753 61.53 5.83 1.02
N GLN A 754 62.76 6.29 0.83
CA GLN A 754 63.64 6.78 1.91
C GLN A 754 63.78 8.30 1.81
N GLU A 755 64.04 8.98 2.93
CA GLU A 755 64.22 10.43 2.97
C GLU A 755 65.39 10.85 2.06
N PRO A 756 65.21 11.85 1.17
CA PRO A 756 66.24 12.27 0.23
C PRO A 756 67.41 12.94 0.94
N VAL A 757 68.63 12.52 0.58
CA VAL A 757 69.86 13.12 1.10
C VAL A 757 70.42 14.08 0.06
N CYS A 758 70.59 15.34 0.46
CA CYS A 758 71.34 16.35 -0.27
C CYS A 758 72.79 16.30 0.19
N GLN A 759 73.71 16.02 -0.73
CA GLN A 759 75.13 16.07 -0.46
C GLN A 759 75.69 17.39 -0.96
N ASP A 760 76.50 18.03 -0.12
CA ASP A 760 77.27 19.20 -0.50
C ASP A 760 78.14 18.86 -1.71
N HIS A 761 78.10 19.71 -2.72
CA HIS A 761 79.09 19.68 -3.76
C HIS A 761 80.39 20.26 -3.19
N VAL A 762 81.05 19.49 -2.32
CA VAL A 762 82.35 19.83 -1.75
C VAL A 762 83.36 19.87 -2.90
N CYS A 763 83.54 21.04 -3.52
CA CYS A 763 84.69 21.27 -4.37
C CYS A 763 85.91 21.62 -3.52
N MET A 764 86.56 20.60 -2.95
CA MET A 764 87.87 20.72 -2.31
C MET A 764 89.02 20.35 -3.25
N THR A 765 88.82 20.43 -4.57
CA THR A 765 89.91 20.22 -5.54
C THR A 765 90.51 21.55 -5.98
N TYR A 766 91.83 21.64 -5.81
CA TYR A 766 92.70 22.71 -6.33
C TYR A 766 92.28 23.19 -7.72
N GLY A 767 91.95 24.47 -7.86
CA GLY A 767 91.55 25.10 -9.13
C GLY A 767 90.04 25.37 -9.30
N CYS A 768 89.20 25.03 -8.32
CA CYS A 768 87.77 25.38 -8.36
C CYS A 768 87.51 26.87 -8.09
N THR A 769 86.56 27.46 -8.82
CA THR A 769 86.15 28.88 -8.68
C THR A 769 84.75 28.97 -8.07
N ALA A 770 84.59 29.69 -6.96
CA ALA A 770 83.32 30.03 -6.35
C ALA A 770 82.97 31.49 -6.65
N SER A 771 81.72 31.78 -7.03
CA SER A 771 81.25 33.14 -7.33
C SER A 771 80.40 33.70 -6.20
N PHE A 772 80.58 34.98 -5.89
CA PHE A 772 79.84 35.69 -4.84
C PHE A 772 78.71 36.53 -5.44
N SER A 773 77.57 36.55 -4.77
CA SER A 773 76.42 37.40 -5.08
C SER A 773 75.79 37.89 -3.78
N CYS A 774 75.29 39.12 -3.77
CA CYS A 774 74.60 39.68 -2.60
C CYS A 774 73.10 39.35 -2.61
N SER A 775 72.51 39.31 -1.42
CA SER A 775 71.05 39.16 -1.27
C SER A 775 70.32 40.36 -1.87
N THR A 776 69.05 40.17 -2.25
CA THR A 776 68.22 41.24 -2.83
C THR A 776 68.25 42.51 -1.96
N GLY A 777 68.55 43.66 -2.57
CA GLY A 777 68.68 44.94 -1.87
C GLY A 777 70.10 45.35 -1.51
N PHE A 778 71.09 44.49 -1.77
CA PHE A 778 72.52 44.75 -1.55
C PHE A 778 73.32 44.49 -2.82
N GLU A 779 74.42 45.22 -2.99
CA GLU A 779 75.37 45.06 -4.10
C GLU A 779 76.79 44.84 -3.57
N LEU A 780 77.64 44.15 -4.33
CA LEU A 780 79.05 44.00 -3.99
C LEU A 780 79.74 45.36 -4.09
N THR A 781 80.53 45.73 -3.07
CA THR A 781 81.38 46.91 -3.17
C THR A 781 82.37 46.76 -4.33
N SER A 782 82.79 47.87 -4.95
CA SER A 782 83.70 47.85 -6.10
C SER A 782 85.02 47.12 -5.84
N ASP A 783 85.43 47.03 -4.58
CA ASP A 783 86.69 46.44 -4.13
C ASP A 783 86.52 44.97 -3.71
N SER A 784 85.29 44.46 -3.69
CA SER A 784 84.99 43.07 -3.35
C SER A 784 85.14 42.15 -4.56
N PRO A 785 85.81 40.99 -4.42
CA PRO A 785 85.90 40.03 -5.51
C PRO A 785 84.52 39.44 -5.80
N ASN A 786 84.16 39.34 -7.09
CA ASN A 786 82.94 38.64 -7.52
C ASN A 786 83.15 37.12 -7.59
N GLN A 787 84.40 36.64 -7.47
CA GLN A 787 84.78 35.22 -7.48
C GLN A 787 86.04 34.97 -6.64
N THR A 788 86.17 33.77 -6.08
CA THR A 788 87.37 33.27 -5.41
C THR A 788 87.76 31.90 -5.94
N VAL A 789 89.06 31.56 -5.89
CA VAL A 789 89.60 30.29 -6.39
C VAL A 789 90.27 29.53 -5.25
N CYS A 790 90.03 28.23 -5.15
CA CYS A 790 90.65 27.35 -4.16
C CYS A 790 92.13 27.08 -4.53
N GLN A 791 93.04 27.56 -3.70
CA GLN A 791 94.49 27.50 -3.90
C GLN A 791 95.07 26.16 -3.40
N ALA A 792 96.34 25.88 -3.74
CA ALA A 792 96.99 24.59 -3.48
C ALA A 792 97.19 24.29 -1.98
N ASP A 793 97.15 25.33 -1.16
CA ASP A 793 97.23 25.29 0.30
C ASP A 793 95.86 25.01 0.95
N GLY A 794 94.80 24.82 0.16
CA GLY A 794 93.45 24.59 0.63
C GLY A 794 92.72 25.85 1.09
N MET A 795 93.28 27.05 0.87
CA MET A 795 92.65 28.33 1.19
C MET A 795 92.04 28.99 -0.06
N TRP A 796 90.97 29.76 0.15
CA TRP A 796 90.34 30.55 -0.90
C TRP A 796 91.15 31.83 -1.17
N SER A 797 91.34 32.17 -2.45
CA SER A 797 92.08 33.36 -2.86
C SER A 797 91.29 34.66 -2.59
N GLY A 798 91.93 35.69 -2.03
CA GLY A 798 91.36 37.05 -1.98
C GLY A 798 90.84 37.48 -0.60
N GLN A 799 90.13 38.60 -0.56
CA GLN A 799 89.49 39.15 0.65
C GLN A 799 88.00 38.75 0.68
N GLU A 800 87.39 38.69 1.87
CA GLU A 800 85.95 38.40 2.00
C GLU A 800 85.10 39.45 1.26
N PRO A 801 84.07 39.04 0.50
CA PRO A 801 83.21 39.97 -0.23
C PRO A 801 82.32 40.75 0.75
N VAL A 802 82.23 42.07 0.54
CA VAL A 802 81.40 42.97 1.32
C VAL A 802 80.20 43.41 0.47
N CYS A 803 79.00 43.13 0.98
CA CYS A 803 77.76 43.60 0.40
C CYS A 803 77.33 44.91 1.05
N GLN A 804 77.19 45.98 0.26
CA GLN A 804 76.63 47.25 0.71
C GLN A 804 75.17 47.37 0.31
N VAL A 805 74.37 48.09 1.10
CA VAL A 805 72.95 48.30 0.78
C VAL A 805 72.81 49.18 -0.48
N ILE A 806 71.87 48.85 -1.36
CA ILE A 806 71.57 49.66 -2.53
C ILE A 806 70.82 50.91 -2.08
N HIS A 807 71.28 52.08 -2.52
CA HIS A 807 70.63 53.37 -2.26
C HIS A 807 69.93 53.88 -3.51
N CYS A 808 68.69 54.36 -3.36
CA CYS A 808 67.97 55.06 -4.42
C CYS A 808 68.41 56.54 -4.52
N PRO A 809 68.27 57.19 -5.70
CA PRO A 809 68.61 58.60 -5.88
C PRO A 809 67.84 59.51 -4.91
N GLU A 810 68.44 60.58 -4.41
CA GLU A 810 67.72 61.57 -3.61
C GLU A 810 66.59 62.21 -4.42
N LEU A 811 65.38 62.22 -3.86
CA LEU A 811 64.22 62.83 -4.51
C LEU A 811 64.23 64.35 -4.31
N GLN A 812 64.01 65.08 -5.40
CA GLN A 812 63.89 66.54 -5.34
C GLN A 812 62.54 66.94 -4.73
N ARG A 813 62.56 68.01 -3.92
CA ARG A 813 61.35 68.54 -3.28
C ARG A 813 60.30 68.92 -4.35
N PRO A 814 59.05 68.42 -4.27
CA PRO A 814 57.98 68.80 -5.19
C PRO A 814 57.61 70.29 -5.07
N GLU A 815 57.22 70.91 -6.18
CA GLU A 815 56.74 72.31 -6.17
C GLU A 815 55.44 72.40 -5.35
N TYR A 816 55.41 73.29 -4.35
CA TYR A 816 54.33 73.42 -3.35
C TYR A 816 54.09 72.17 -2.48
N GLY A 817 55.12 71.35 -2.26
CA GLY A 817 55.10 70.19 -1.37
C GLY A 817 56.40 69.98 -0.58
N ASN A 818 56.33 69.16 0.46
CA ASN A 818 57.41 68.78 1.36
C ASN A 818 57.66 67.27 1.32
N ILE A 819 58.91 66.86 1.50
CA ILE A 819 59.32 65.46 1.71
C ILE A 819 59.48 65.24 3.22
N LEU A 820 58.85 64.19 3.77
CA LEU A 820 58.80 63.96 5.22
C LEU A 820 59.97 63.11 5.76
N ALA A 821 60.71 62.41 4.90
CA ALA A 821 61.88 61.59 5.28
C ALA A 821 62.96 61.60 4.18
N ASN A 822 64.24 61.42 4.55
CA ASN A 822 65.39 61.51 3.63
C ASN A 822 66.21 60.22 3.50
N GLU A 823 65.72 59.09 4.02
CA GLU A 823 66.43 57.82 3.93
C GLU A 823 66.27 57.19 2.54
N THR A 824 67.40 56.83 1.92
CA THR A 824 67.43 56.31 0.53
C THR A 824 67.82 54.85 0.44
N ALA A 825 68.06 54.16 1.56
CA ALA A 825 68.44 52.77 1.58
C ALA A 825 67.31 51.87 1.05
N TRP A 826 67.66 50.72 0.50
CA TRP A 826 66.70 49.72 0.04
C TRP A 826 65.68 49.39 1.14
N GLY A 827 64.39 49.41 0.78
CA GLY A 827 63.28 49.20 1.71
C GLY A 827 62.78 50.47 2.43
N SER A 828 63.51 51.58 2.40
CA SER A 828 63.05 52.85 2.98
C SER A 828 61.82 53.38 2.24
N VAL A 829 60.92 54.01 3.00
CA VAL A 829 59.66 54.59 2.50
C VAL A 829 59.67 56.11 2.72
N ILE A 830 59.45 56.87 1.65
CA ILE A 830 59.36 58.33 1.67
C ILE A 830 57.91 58.77 1.48
N GLU A 831 57.43 59.60 2.39
CA GLU A 831 56.12 60.23 2.34
C GLU A 831 56.20 61.72 1.94
N PHE A 832 55.10 62.24 1.38
CA PHE A 832 55.02 63.60 0.86
C PHE A 832 53.80 64.33 1.42
N GLU A 833 53.95 65.63 1.69
CA GLU A 833 52.89 66.50 2.17
C GLU A 833 52.76 67.75 1.30
N CYS A 834 51.56 68.08 0.81
CA CYS A 834 51.33 69.31 0.06
C CYS A 834 51.07 70.52 0.97
N GLU A 835 51.54 71.69 0.57
CA GLU A 835 51.35 72.94 1.32
C GLU A 835 49.88 73.41 1.31
N TYR A 836 49.52 74.26 2.30
CA TYR A 836 48.14 74.73 2.52
C TYR A 836 47.56 75.43 1.29
N GLY A 837 46.44 74.92 0.75
CA GLY A 837 45.79 75.42 -0.46
C GLY A 837 45.89 74.48 -1.67
N PHE A 838 46.67 73.40 -1.57
CA PHE A 838 46.81 72.35 -2.58
C PHE A 838 46.21 71.02 -2.06
N SER A 839 45.81 70.08 -2.94
CA SER A 839 45.02 68.90 -2.50
C SER A 839 45.33 67.57 -3.18
N GLN A 840 46.54 67.34 -3.65
CA GLN A 840 46.92 66.01 -4.13
C GLN A 840 48.41 65.74 -3.90
N GLY A 841 48.76 64.96 -2.88
CA GLY A 841 50.08 64.34 -2.71
C GLY A 841 50.02 62.89 -3.20
N SER A 842 51.08 62.36 -3.82
CA SER A 842 51.11 60.97 -4.29
C SER A 842 51.15 59.99 -3.10
N THR A 843 51.02 58.68 -3.39
CA THR A 843 51.29 57.63 -2.40
C THR A 843 52.77 57.64 -1.96
N PRO A 844 53.10 57.11 -0.77
CA PRO A 844 54.48 56.93 -0.33
C PRO A 844 55.30 56.15 -1.38
N ARG A 845 56.58 56.51 -1.55
CA ARG A 845 57.51 55.82 -2.46
C ARG A 845 58.45 54.93 -1.67
N THR A 846 58.71 53.73 -2.17
CA THR A 846 59.60 52.74 -1.54
C THR A 846 60.83 52.53 -2.42
N CYS A 847 62.02 52.51 -1.82
CA CYS A 847 63.25 52.23 -2.54
C CYS A 847 63.31 50.74 -2.92
N GLN A 848 63.33 50.44 -4.21
CA GLN A 848 63.30 49.07 -4.74
C GLN A 848 64.72 48.51 -4.96
N GLY A 849 64.83 47.17 -5.05
CA GLY A 849 66.12 46.47 -5.15
C GLY A 849 66.93 46.75 -6.42
N ALA A 850 66.38 47.48 -7.39
CA ALA A 850 67.06 47.94 -8.59
C ALA A 850 67.66 49.36 -8.45
N GLY A 851 67.61 49.96 -7.24
CA GLY A 851 68.08 51.33 -7.01
C GLY A 851 67.11 52.41 -7.54
N THR A 852 65.83 52.07 -7.72
CA THR A 852 64.79 53.00 -8.20
C THR A 852 63.64 53.12 -7.22
N TRP A 853 63.02 54.30 -7.15
CA TRP A 853 61.82 54.53 -6.33
C TRP A 853 60.57 53.98 -7.00
N SER A 854 59.69 53.34 -6.23
CA SER A 854 58.36 52.92 -6.70
C SER A 854 57.47 54.12 -7.05
N GLY A 855 56.49 53.95 -7.94
CA GLY A 855 55.49 54.98 -8.27
C GLY A 855 55.99 56.14 -9.14
N ASN A 856 55.11 57.14 -9.36
CA ASN A 856 55.35 58.32 -10.19
C ASN A 856 55.70 59.57 -9.35
N ASP A 857 56.18 60.64 -10.00
CA ASP A 857 56.53 61.90 -9.33
C ASP A 857 55.31 62.61 -8.69
N VAL A 858 55.58 63.32 -7.59
CA VAL A 858 54.55 63.99 -6.76
C VAL A 858 54.19 65.35 -7.36
N ILE A 859 52.90 65.64 -7.53
CA ILE A 859 52.40 66.91 -8.10
C ILE A 859 51.27 67.48 -7.23
N CYS A 860 51.53 68.58 -6.50
CA CYS A 860 50.53 69.29 -5.71
C CYS A 860 49.70 70.26 -6.58
N LYS A 861 48.37 70.06 -6.68
CA LYS A 861 47.45 70.90 -7.47
C LYS A 861 46.54 71.78 -6.58
N GLY A 862 46.33 73.04 -6.98
CA GLY A 862 45.56 74.03 -6.19
C GLY A 862 44.06 73.75 -6.07
N LYS A 863 43.48 74.03 -4.90
CA LYS A 863 42.03 73.90 -4.61
C LYS A 863 41.26 75.08 -5.23
N LYS A 864 40.24 74.82 -6.07
CA LYS A 864 39.31 75.87 -6.57
C LYS A 864 38.44 76.41 -5.40
N PRO A 865 38.22 77.73 -5.28
CA PRO A 865 37.42 78.30 -4.20
C PRO A 865 35.92 78.01 -4.37
N ALA A 866 35.27 77.62 -3.27
CA ALA A 866 33.81 77.48 -3.18
C ALA A 866 33.18 78.86 -2.95
N VAL A 867 32.20 79.22 -3.78
CA VAL A 867 31.40 80.44 -3.68
C VAL A 867 30.47 80.36 -2.47
N ALA A 868 30.57 81.31 -1.54
CA ALA A 868 29.66 81.47 -0.42
C ALA A 868 28.57 82.50 -0.77
N ILE A 869 27.30 82.08 -0.68
CA ILE A 869 26.13 82.97 -0.65
C ILE A 869 25.80 83.23 0.82
N ARG A 870 25.73 84.49 1.24
CA ARG A 870 24.98 84.93 2.43
C ARG A 870 24.27 86.25 2.11
N GLU A 871 22.95 86.19 2.30
CA GLU A 871 21.90 87.24 2.29
C GLU A 871 21.77 88.14 1.06
#